data_AF-A0A1H2HTJ3-F1
#
_entry.id   AF-A0A1H2HTJ3-F1
#
_cell.length_a   1.000
_cell.length_b   1.000
_cell.length_c   1.000
_cell.angle_alpha   90.00
_cell.angle_beta   90.00
_cell.angle_gamma   90.00
#
_symmetry.space_group_name_H-M   'P 1'
#
loop_
_entity.id
_entity.type
_entity.pdbx_description
1 polymer ?
#
loop_
_entity_poly.entity_id
_entity_poly.type
_entity_poly.pdbx_seq_one_letter_code
_entity_poly.pdbx_strand_id
1 'polypeptide(L)'
;MLRKLLKRWSRSGQPQPVEDMTDAFGFVDLLAFADGQLSIKGWALAEQGVQGLELKLAGQEMSVAYGALRPDVAAAFPGYACGDACGFEQRFPLDLPPGLHTACLSVIGLRGGRKLIAEQLLPGPRALLPWHQYQTQEAANEQARFHLVFATSGVVQGGTQGILEAYRPFESRTLRIGVRLPVLYMRTTHGSSQDYAFDPDFDIQRQAAGRPLVDDNLSTVLQHCAEQQLPLLLTLNGGIWADSSGTAVDWDLTDFLEQDPDNCQWNQHDQVMPDDCLKNLTGSLESPELGRCLTFNCYAQQNRYYKKRNLQQAAKTILEFYSAHPALLIGINLDPDLYLNPFFDGEQWYDFNPGTVKQFRHWLAGSGPYAGYCAEADADLSAYPVPGLTLEQVSALSGHDCSDWDQIDPPRQPPVLADSGQDPWMQYWERFRRHLVQYHYDEMCDWLVAAGLPASKLFSSQGLMAPASFALPFATRVDSPLKNYDSGGMSIEGAKPAKGHIGAIVYGDSAVNRIRMEGTDSLFATLRAQDPDWAVVEHNTADLRAPDRLPDLAAAHDSLSALFNYGARFVSPMAWNGSNGIFVGSPEFAAYTAYRNTPLEQAVKHFMYARADIPRGAKVWTFGTGQHATADGWELAGADVQLLPGQGLQLHVGEGQQVGLLSPSELDFTVSSTPLLLMVCDQPLAISNLQLEGLDAAGASTPIALQAEVQVDHLALALASDTPQPVFDRLRLSFTCHAPALVLECLLLLPAPVESAHD
;
A
#
# COMPACT_ATOMS: atom_id res chain seq x y z
N MET A 1 7.41 -62.17 -6.59
CA MET A 1 8.83 -62.04 -6.17
C MET A 1 9.36 -60.60 -6.32
N LEU A 2 8.52 -59.56 -6.14
CA LEU A 2 8.93 -58.14 -6.19
C LEU A 2 8.28 -57.25 -5.10
N ARG A 3 7.77 -57.86 -4.01
CA ARG A 3 7.18 -57.15 -2.85
C ARG A 3 7.84 -57.49 -1.50
N LYS A 4 8.93 -58.26 -1.50
CA LYS A 4 9.70 -58.64 -0.29
C LYS A 4 11.13 -58.08 -0.25
N LEU A 5 11.50 -57.16 -1.16
CA LEU A 5 12.83 -56.55 -1.24
C LEU A 5 12.89 -55.04 -0.90
N LEU A 6 11.78 -54.41 -0.50
CA LEU A 6 11.73 -52.99 -0.13
C LEU A 6 11.51 -52.74 1.38
N LYS A 7 11.82 -53.71 2.25
CA LYS A 7 11.69 -53.61 3.72
C LYS A 7 13.02 -53.70 4.48
N ARG A 8 14.15 -53.36 3.84
CA ARG A 8 15.46 -53.50 4.48
C ARG A 8 16.46 -52.36 4.24
N TRP A 9 15.97 -51.14 4.05
CA TRP A 9 16.75 -49.91 4.22
C TRP A 9 15.95 -48.95 5.11
N SER A 10 15.95 -49.22 6.41
CA SER A 10 15.61 -48.24 7.44
C SER A 10 16.52 -48.49 8.62
N ARG A 11 17.13 -47.41 9.13
CA ARG A 11 18.06 -47.29 10.27
C ARG A 11 19.54 -47.25 9.92
N SER A 12 19.96 -46.07 9.46
CA SER A 12 21.05 -45.34 10.11
C SER A 12 20.97 -43.85 9.73
N GLY A 13 20.60 -43.01 10.70
CA GLY A 13 21.03 -41.60 10.75
C GLY A 13 20.29 -40.56 9.91
N GLN A 14 18.95 -40.56 9.89
CA GLN A 14 18.23 -39.31 9.60
C GLN A 14 17.65 -38.74 10.91
N PRO A 15 17.85 -37.45 11.22
CA PRO A 15 17.20 -36.83 12.36
C PRO A 15 15.69 -36.98 12.18
N GLN A 16 15.00 -37.42 13.24
CA GLN A 16 13.54 -37.41 13.26
C GLN A 16 13.05 -35.99 12.99
N PRO A 17 11.96 -35.79 12.22
CA PRO A 17 11.30 -34.50 12.19
C PRO A 17 10.90 -34.16 13.62
N VAL A 18 11.32 -32.98 14.08
CA VAL A 18 10.91 -32.42 15.35
C VAL A 18 9.38 -32.32 15.31
N GLU A 19 8.67 -32.99 16.23
CA GLU A 19 7.22 -32.83 16.37
C GLU A 19 6.93 -31.36 16.69
N ASP A 20 6.12 -30.70 15.86
CA ASP A 20 5.74 -29.31 16.10
C ASP A 20 4.84 -29.23 17.34
N MET A 21 5.21 -28.41 18.32
CA MET A 21 4.56 -28.37 19.63
C MET A 21 3.45 -27.32 19.60
N THR A 22 2.21 -27.73 19.35
CA THR A 22 1.11 -26.78 19.10
C THR A 22 0.57 -26.10 20.36
N ASP A 23 0.75 -26.67 21.54
CA ASP A 23 0.14 -26.26 22.82
C ASP A 23 0.95 -25.24 23.63
N ALA A 24 2.23 -25.01 23.31
CA ALA A 24 3.05 -24.09 24.10
C ALA A 24 2.73 -22.61 23.83
N PHE A 25 2.84 -21.76 24.84
CA PHE A 25 2.75 -20.30 24.71
C PHE A 25 3.55 -19.62 25.81
N GLY A 26 3.78 -18.32 25.69
CA GLY A 26 4.54 -17.57 26.66
C GLY A 26 4.50 -16.09 26.38
N PHE A 27 5.14 -15.32 27.25
CA PHE A 27 5.26 -13.88 27.13
C PHE A 27 6.67 -13.44 27.52
N VAL A 28 7.19 -12.44 26.82
CA VAL A 28 8.50 -11.85 27.08
C VAL A 28 8.27 -10.52 27.79
N ASP A 29 8.60 -10.48 29.08
CA ASP A 29 8.51 -9.24 29.87
C ASP A 29 9.60 -8.24 29.47
N LEU A 30 10.78 -8.74 29.09
CA LEU A 30 11.93 -7.94 28.68
C LEU A 30 12.76 -8.73 27.68
N LEU A 31 13.10 -8.11 26.57
CA LEU A 31 14.18 -8.53 25.70
C LEU A 31 14.83 -7.26 25.16
N ALA A 32 16.05 -6.98 25.62
CA ALA A 32 16.74 -5.73 25.32
C ALA A 32 18.24 -5.93 25.26
N PHE A 33 18.90 -5.24 24.33
CA PHE A 33 20.35 -5.20 24.20
C PHE A 33 20.86 -3.81 24.57
N ALA A 34 21.79 -3.73 25.51
CA ALA A 34 22.44 -2.49 25.92
C ALA A 34 23.84 -2.78 26.47
N ASP A 35 24.82 -1.93 26.18
CA ASP A 35 26.19 -2.01 26.70
C ASP A 35 26.86 -3.40 26.55
N GLY A 36 26.64 -4.06 25.40
CA GLY A 36 27.18 -5.39 25.13
C GLY A 36 26.51 -6.53 25.92
N GLN A 37 25.34 -6.25 26.52
CA GLN A 37 24.57 -7.20 27.31
C GLN A 37 23.15 -7.34 26.75
N LEU A 38 22.77 -8.58 26.42
CA LEU A 38 21.40 -8.95 26.12
C LEU A 38 20.71 -9.40 27.40
N SER A 39 19.65 -8.71 27.81
CA SER A 39 18.80 -9.10 28.94
C SER A 39 17.49 -9.69 28.41
N ILE A 40 17.13 -10.88 28.92
CA ILE A 40 15.86 -11.55 28.60
C ILE A 40 15.13 -11.95 29.88
N LYS A 41 13.81 -11.74 29.92
CA LYS A 41 12.94 -12.13 31.01
C LYS A 41 11.52 -12.42 30.51
N GLY A 42 10.86 -13.40 31.11
CA GLY A 42 9.47 -13.73 30.76
C GLY A 42 9.01 -15.02 31.39
N TRP A 43 8.01 -15.63 30.77
CA TRP A 43 7.46 -16.93 31.17
C TRP A 43 6.98 -17.72 29.95
N ALA A 44 6.93 -19.04 30.10
CA ALA A 44 6.43 -19.95 29.08
C ALA A 44 5.71 -21.12 29.73
N LEU A 45 4.72 -21.69 29.03
CA LEU A 45 3.92 -22.82 29.47
C LEU A 45 3.74 -23.79 28.29
N ALA A 46 3.66 -25.08 28.60
CA ALA A 46 3.29 -26.16 27.68
C ALA A 46 2.62 -27.27 28.48
N GLU A 47 1.55 -27.89 27.98
CA GLU A 47 0.78 -28.90 28.71
C GLU A 47 1.67 -30.11 29.06
N GLN A 48 2.54 -30.48 28.11
CA GLN A 48 3.49 -31.59 28.27
C GLN A 48 4.79 -31.17 28.99
N GLY A 49 4.90 -29.92 29.44
CA GLY A 49 6.07 -29.37 30.11
C GLY A 49 7.13 -28.81 29.17
N VAL A 50 7.86 -27.82 29.69
CA VAL A 50 8.93 -27.08 29.00
C VAL A 50 10.29 -27.61 29.46
N GLN A 51 11.17 -27.95 28.52
CA GLN A 51 12.56 -28.31 28.78
C GLN A 51 13.44 -27.05 28.95
N GLY A 52 13.20 -26.02 28.15
CA GLY A 52 13.97 -24.78 28.13
C GLY A 52 13.49 -23.87 27.01
N LEU A 53 14.19 -22.74 26.83
CA LEU A 53 13.95 -21.85 25.70
C LEU A 53 15.24 -21.71 24.87
N GLU A 54 15.06 -21.42 23.59
CA GLU A 54 16.13 -21.13 22.65
C GLU A 54 15.89 -19.77 22.01
N LEU A 55 16.89 -18.90 22.10
CA LEU A 55 16.90 -17.58 21.48
C LEU A 55 17.81 -17.60 20.26
N LYS A 56 17.28 -17.22 19.09
CA LYS A 56 18.05 -16.96 17.87
C LYS A 56 18.21 -15.47 17.68
N LEU A 57 19.44 -14.98 17.54
CA LEU A 57 19.75 -13.57 17.32
C LEU A 57 21.05 -13.43 16.52
N ALA A 58 21.04 -12.66 15.43
CA ALA A 58 22.21 -12.40 14.57
C ALA A 58 22.96 -13.69 14.15
N GLY A 59 22.22 -14.74 13.81
CA GLY A 59 22.78 -16.05 13.42
C GLY A 59 23.33 -16.90 14.58
N GLN A 60 23.28 -16.40 15.81
CA GLN A 60 23.68 -17.13 17.02
C GLN A 60 22.45 -17.78 17.67
N GLU A 61 22.60 -19.01 18.16
CA GLU A 61 21.59 -19.72 18.94
C GLU A 61 22.05 -19.81 20.40
N MET A 62 21.21 -19.34 21.34
CA MET A 62 21.51 -19.28 22.76
C MET A 62 20.43 -20.01 23.56
N SER A 63 20.84 -20.91 24.45
CA SER A 63 19.91 -21.55 25.40
C SER A 63 19.58 -20.59 26.55
N VAL A 64 18.29 -20.39 26.80
CA VAL A 64 17.76 -19.58 27.90
C VAL A 64 17.23 -20.50 28.99
N ALA A 65 17.73 -20.33 30.21
CA ALA A 65 17.35 -21.15 31.35
C ALA A 65 15.89 -20.91 31.76
N TYR A 66 15.16 -22.01 31.96
CA TYR A 66 13.77 -22.04 32.40
C TYR A 66 13.67 -22.53 33.84
N GLY A 67 12.67 -22.04 34.58
CA GLY A 67 12.44 -22.39 35.99
C GLY A 67 12.49 -21.22 36.98
N ALA A 68 12.51 -19.97 36.50
CA ALA A 68 12.38 -18.81 37.37
C ALA A 68 10.97 -18.73 37.97
N LEU A 69 10.85 -18.19 39.19
CA LEU A 69 9.56 -18.15 39.90
C LEU A 69 8.63 -17.06 39.35
N ARG A 70 7.39 -17.45 39.03
CA ARG A 70 6.28 -16.64 38.51
C ARG A 70 4.95 -17.09 39.14
N PRO A 71 4.76 -16.83 40.45
CA PRO A 71 3.53 -17.20 41.15
C PRO A 71 2.29 -16.48 40.60
N ASP A 72 2.47 -15.30 39.99
CA ASP A 72 1.44 -14.56 39.26
C ASP A 72 0.92 -15.35 38.05
N VAL A 73 1.81 -15.95 37.27
CA VAL A 73 1.47 -16.75 36.08
C VAL A 73 0.83 -18.07 36.52
N ALA A 74 1.35 -18.73 37.55
CA ALA A 74 0.75 -19.96 38.09
C ALA A 74 -0.67 -19.74 38.65
N ALA A 75 -0.94 -18.56 39.20
CA ALA A 75 -2.29 -18.19 39.65
C ALA A 75 -3.23 -17.92 38.47
N ALA A 76 -2.75 -17.30 37.39
CA ALA A 76 -3.53 -17.02 36.19
C ALA A 76 -3.77 -18.28 35.32
N PHE A 77 -2.80 -19.19 35.28
CA PHE A 77 -2.81 -20.43 34.49
C PHE A 77 -2.57 -21.66 35.37
N PRO A 78 -3.55 -22.05 36.21
CA PRO A 78 -3.40 -23.21 37.09
C PRO A 78 -3.38 -24.53 36.28
N GLY A 79 -2.63 -25.51 36.76
CA GLY A 79 -2.65 -26.89 36.23
C GLY A 79 -1.48 -27.28 35.32
N TYR A 80 -0.59 -26.35 34.98
CA TYR A 80 0.64 -26.66 34.24
C TYR A 80 1.70 -27.33 35.13
N ALA A 81 2.45 -28.28 34.57
CA ALA A 81 3.39 -29.13 35.31
C ALA A 81 4.54 -28.37 36.00
N CYS A 82 4.86 -27.16 35.53
CA CYS A 82 5.91 -26.31 36.11
C CYS A 82 5.50 -25.60 37.41
N GLY A 83 4.21 -25.54 37.74
CA GLY A 83 3.75 -24.76 38.89
C GLY A 83 4.16 -23.28 38.80
N ASP A 84 4.72 -22.73 39.87
CA ASP A 84 5.28 -21.38 39.89
C ASP A 84 6.66 -21.26 39.23
N ALA A 85 7.34 -22.36 38.89
CA ALA A 85 8.63 -22.35 38.21
C ALA A 85 8.47 -22.24 36.67
N CYS A 86 7.64 -21.32 36.20
CA CYS A 86 7.32 -21.16 34.78
C CYS A 86 8.00 -19.95 34.10
N GLY A 87 8.91 -19.28 34.80
CA GLY A 87 9.63 -18.12 34.29
C GLY A 87 10.97 -18.46 33.63
N PHE A 88 11.51 -17.47 32.94
CA PHE A 88 12.91 -17.41 32.51
C PHE A 88 13.46 -16.00 32.77
N GLU A 89 14.73 -15.91 33.18
CA GLU A 89 15.44 -14.64 33.34
C GLU A 89 16.94 -14.90 33.15
N GLN A 90 17.56 -14.22 32.18
CA GLN A 90 18.97 -14.40 31.88
C GLN A 90 19.60 -13.14 31.27
N ARG A 91 20.91 -13.00 31.43
CA ARG A 91 21.73 -11.99 30.75
C ARG A 91 22.87 -12.67 30.00
N PHE A 92 23.11 -12.25 28.77
CA PHE A 92 24.19 -12.75 27.92
C PHE A 92 25.14 -11.59 27.58
N PRO A 93 26.47 -11.75 27.75
CA PRO A 93 27.40 -10.93 27.00
C PRO A 93 27.21 -11.26 25.51
N LEU A 94 26.96 -10.24 24.69
CA LEU A 94 26.76 -10.41 23.26
C LEU A 94 27.46 -9.27 22.52
N ASP A 95 28.26 -9.64 21.52
CA ASP A 95 28.79 -8.69 20.55
C ASP A 95 27.84 -8.67 19.35
N LEU A 96 26.83 -7.82 19.44
CA LEU A 96 25.84 -7.67 18.38
C LEU A 96 26.44 -6.75 17.32
N PRO A 97 26.46 -7.15 16.02
CA PRO A 97 26.93 -6.26 14.97
C PRO A 97 26.10 -4.97 14.92
N PRO A 98 26.65 -3.90 14.33
CA PRO A 98 25.86 -2.70 14.05
C PRO A 98 24.59 -3.00 13.25
N GLY A 99 23.60 -2.13 13.37
CA GLY A 99 22.32 -2.26 12.66
C GLY A 99 21.21 -2.98 13.44
N LEU A 100 20.16 -3.39 12.73
CA LEU A 100 18.95 -3.99 13.30
C LEU A 100 18.97 -5.51 13.21
N HIS A 101 18.59 -6.17 14.31
CA HIS A 101 18.59 -7.63 14.40
C HIS A 101 17.25 -8.16 14.89
N THR A 102 16.78 -9.23 14.27
CA THR A 102 15.57 -9.95 14.72
C THR A 102 15.97 -11.02 15.75
N ALA A 103 15.34 -10.98 16.91
CA ALA A 103 15.48 -11.93 17.99
C ALA A 103 14.25 -12.85 18.03
N CYS A 104 14.45 -14.16 17.84
CA CYS A 104 13.36 -15.16 17.83
C CYS A 104 13.49 -16.07 19.05
N LEU A 105 12.52 -16.04 19.97
CA LEU A 105 12.50 -16.88 21.16
C LEU A 105 11.54 -18.06 20.96
N SER A 106 12.05 -19.27 21.08
CA SER A 106 11.27 -20.50 20.99
C SER A 106 11.26 -21.26 22.30
N VAL A 107 10.12 -21.85 22.64
CA VAL A 107 9.98 -22.84 23.72
C VAL A 107 10.35 -24.21 23.17
N ILE A 108 11.13 -24.95 23.94
CA ILE A 108 11.48 -26.35 23.67
C ILE A 108 10.74 -27.21 24.69
N GLY A 109 9.82 -28.06 24.23
CA GLY A 109 9.06 -28.98 25.06
C GLY A 109 9.89 -30.19 25.51
N LEU A 110 9.45 -30.89 26.56
CA LEU A 110 10.15 -32.07 27.11
C LEU A 110 10.33 -33.23 26.11
N ARG A 111 9.58 -33.25 25.01
CA ARG A 111 9.69 -34.27 23.94
C ARG A 111 10.52 -33.79 22.74
N GLY A 112 11.16 -32.62 22.86
CA GLY A 112 11.98 -32.03 21.81
C GLY A 112 11.22 -31.17 20.81
N GLY A 113 9.89 -31.08 20.91
CA GLY A 113 9.09 -30.19 20.08
C GLY A 113 9.40 -28.72 20.33
N ARG A 114 9.28 -27.89 19.30
CA ARG A 114 9.65 -26.47 19.34
C ARG A 114 8.47 -25.61 18.96
N LYS A 115 8.30 -24.44 19.61
CA LYS A 115 7.35 -23.41 19.19
C LYS A 115 7.92 -22.01 19.37
N LEU A 116 7.84 -21.17 18.35
CA LEU A 116 8.15 -19.74 18.45
C LEU A 116 7.11 -19.06 19.35
N ILE A 117 7.54 -18.32 20.37
CA ILE A 117 6.64 -17.58 21.28
C ILE A 117 6.83 -16.07 21.24
N ALA A 118 7.96 -15.58 20.74
CA ALA A 118 8.19 -14.16 20.55
C ALA A 118 9.19 -13.91 19.42
N GLU A 119 8.97 -12.81 18.70
CA GLU A 119 9.91 -12.22 17.77
C GLU A 119 10.00 -10.72 18.06
N GLN A 120 11.21 -10.19 18.24
CA GLN A 120 11.43 -8.78 18.56
C GLN A 120 12.62 -8.21 17.80
N LEU A 121 12.53 -6.95 17.39
CA LEU A 121 13.67 -6.21 16.87
C LEU A 121 14.54 -5.67 17.99
N LEU A 122 15.84 -5.89 17.84
CA LEU A 122 16.86 -5.40 18.74
C LEU A 122 17.85 -4.53 17.96
N PRO A 123 18.02 -3.26 18.37
CA PRO A 123 19.08 -2.43 17.83
C PRO A 123 20.44 -2.88 18.37
N GLY A 124 21.39 -3.07 17.45
CA GLY A 124 22.80 -3.21 17.77
C GLY A 124 23.47 -1.87 18.06
N PRO A 125 24.79 -1.87 18.34
CA PRO A 125 25.59 -0.66 18.43
C PRO A 125 25.42 0.20 17.17
N ARG A 126 25.44 1.53 17.28
CA ARG A 126 25.23 2.46 16.14
C ARG A 126 23.90 2.30 15.38
N ALA A 127 22.94 1.54 15.91
CA ALA A 127 21.57 1.59 15.41
C ALA A 127 20.81 2.85 15.87
N LEU A 128 21.45 3.71 16.68
CA LEU A 128 21.00 5.09 16.92
C LEU A 128 21.32 5.92 15.67
N LEU A 129 20.31 6.58 15.16
CA LEU A 129 20.35 7.07 13.80
C LEU A 129 21.06 8.42 13.73
N PRO A 130 22.12 8.59 12.91
CA PRO A 130 22.92 9.82 12.88
C PRO A 130 22.13 11.04 12.38
N TRP A 131 20.99 10.83 11.72
CA TRP A 131 20.19 11.91 11.15
C TRP A 131 19.37 12.71 12.17
N HIS A 132 19.14 12.20 13.39
CA HIS A 132 18.35 12.92 14.40
C HIS A 132 18.88 14.33 14.70
N GLN A 133 20.21 14.52 14.62
CA GLN A 133 20.84 15.82 14.87
C GLN A 133 20.66 16.84 13.73
N TYR A 134 20.36 16.37 12.51
CA TYR A 134 20.19 17.23 11.33
C TYR A 134 18.74 17.67 11.11
N GLN A 135 17.84 17.25 12.00
CA GLN A 135 16.44 17.60 11.89
C GLN A 135 16.14 18.85 12.70
N THR A 136 15.49 19.80 12.03
CA THR A 136 14.95 21.00 12.66
C THR A 136 13.69 20.66 13.48
N GLN A 137 13.25 21.60 14.31
CA GLN A 137 12.00 21.48 15.08
C GLN A 137 10.74 21.29 14.20
N GLU A 138 10.86 21.43 12.88
CA GLU A 138 9.80 21.29 11.87
C GLU A 138 9.42 19.84 11.54
N ALA A 139 10.15 18.84 12.08
CA ALA A 139 9.78 17.41 12.01
C ALA A 139 8.42 17.06 12.66
N ALA A 140 7.72 18.06 13.24
CA ALA A 140 6.36 17.95 13.74
C ALA A 140 5.28 18.35 12.71
N ASN A 141 5.64 18.87 11.53
CA ASN A 141 4.69 19.23 10.46
C ASN A 141 3.99 17.96 9.95
N GLU A 142 2.67 18.00 9.80
CA GLU A 142 1.85 16.93 9.25
C GLU A 142 2.32 16.50 7.85
N GLN A 143 2.73 17.45 7.01
CA GLN A 143 3.22 17.17 5.64
C GLN A 143 4.53 16.38 5.61
N ALA A 144 5.30 16.40 6.72
CA ALA A 144 6.54 15.66 6.88
C ALA A 144 6.32 14.24 7.43
N ARG A 145 5.08 13.87 7.81
CA ARG A 145 4.77 12.55 8.36
C ARG A 145 4.42 11.54 7.28
N PHE A 146 4.98 10.35 7.40
CA PHE A 146 4.58 9.16 6.70
C PHE A 146 3.69 8.30 7.61
N HIS A 147 2.57 7.81 7.08
CA HIS A 147 1.67 6.93 7.84
C HIS A 147 1.71 5.49 7.34
N LEU A 148 1.76 4.55 8.28
CA LEU A 148 1.46 3.14 8.05
C LEU A 148 0.05 2.85 8.54
N VAL A 149 -0.86 2.58 7.60
CA VAL A 149 -2.30 2.61 7.87
C VAL A 149 -2.89 1.21 7.73
N PHE A 150 -3.15 0.54 8.83
CA PHE A 150 -3.59 -0.85 8.78
C PHE A 150 -5.08 -0.94 8.44
N ALA A 151 -5.42 -1.58 7.33
CA ALA A 151 -6.81 -1.93 7.05
C ALA A 151 -7.29 -2.91 8.13
N THR A 152 -8.42 -2.62 8.78
CA THR A 152 -9.02 -3.47 9.81
C THR A 152 -10.53 -3.25 9.85
N SER A 153 -11.23 -4.01 10.68
CA SER A 153 -12.64 -3.81 11.01
C SER A 153 -12.93 -4.33 12.42
N GLY A 154 -14.14 -4.08 12.91
CA GLY A 154 -14.60 -4.55 14.20
C GLY A 154 -13.87 -3.86 15.36
N VAL A 155 -13.84 -2.53 15.35
CA VAL A 155 -13.03 -1.75 16.31
C VAL A 155 -13.47 -2.00 17.75
N VAL A 156 -14.78 -2.17 17.98
CA VAL A 156 -15.36 -2.48 19.30
C VAL A 156 -15.02 -3.89 19.75
N GLN A 157 -14.85 -4.84 18.83
CA GLN A 157 -14.42 -6.21 19.17
C GLN A 157 -12.89 -6.33 19.31
N GLY A 158 -12.16 -5.21 19.35
CA GLY A 158 -10.71 -5.20 19.55
C GLY A 158 -9.89 -5.26 18.26
N GLY A 159 -10.49 -4.99 17.09
CA GLY A 159 -9.84 -5.02 15.78
C GLY A 159 -8.61 -4.11 15.64
N THR A 160 -8.45 -3.15 16.55
CA THR A 160 -7.29 -2.24 16.61
C THR A 160 -6.26 -2.61 17.68
N GLN A 161 -6.61 -3.41 18.69
CA GLN A 161 -5.78 -3.64 19.87
C GLN A 161 -4.43 -4.27 19.50
N GLY A 162 -4.46 -5.34 18.69
CA GLY A 162 -3.23 -6.02 18.26
C GLY A 162 -2.31 -5.13 17.42
N ILE A 163 -2.87 -4.17 16.67
CA ILE A 163 -2.07 -3.19 15.89
C ILE A 163 -1.34 -2.26 16.87
N LEU A 164 -2.08 -1.71 17.85
CA LEU A 164 -1.50 -0.79 18.83
C LEU A 164 -0.37 -1.47 19.62
N GLU A 165 -0.61 -2.68 20.10
CA GLU A 165 0.39 -3.47 20.84
C GLU A 165 1.64 -3.77 19.98
N ALA A 166 1.45 -4.11 18.71
CA ALA A 166 2.54 -4.48 17.83
C ALA A 166 3.38 -3.28 17.31
N TYR A 167 2.76 -2.11 17.11
CA TYR A 167 3.40 -1.01 16.36
C TYR A 167 3.61 0.31 17.11
N ARG A 168 2.87 0.59 18.19
CA ARG A 168 3.10 1.82 18.98
C ARG A 168 4.57 2.03 19.40
N PRO A 169 5.33 0.97 19.79
CA PRO A 169 6.74 1.13 20.15
C PRO A 169 7.65 1.62 19.01
N PHE A 170 7.21 1.52 17.75
CA PHE A 170 8.01 1.91 16.57
C PHE A 170 7.66 3.30 16.02
N GLU A 171 6.69 4.00 16.61
CA GLU A 171 6.33 5.34 16.15
C GLU A 171 7.42 6.38 16.45
N SER A 172 7.55 7.39 15.59
CA SER A 172 8.50 8.49 15.71
C SER A 172 7.86 9.81 15.28
N ARG A 173 8.58 10.94 15.32
CA ARG A 173 8.00 12.26 14.97
C ARG A 173 7.47 12.31 13.54
N THR A 174 8.11 11.55 12.63
CA THR A 174 7.79 11.52 11.20
C THR A 174 7.13 10.21 10.74
N LEU A 175 7.01 9.20 11.61
CA LEU A 175 6.33 7.94 11.31
C LEU A 175 5.26 7.64 12.35
N ARG A 176 4.01 7.54 11.89
CA ARG A 176 2.86 7.22 12.73
C ARG A 176 2.11 6.02 12.18
N ILE A 177 1.50 5.27 13.08
CA ILE A 177 0.56 4.23 12.69
C ILE A 177 -0.84 4.84 12.60
N GLY A 178 -1.68 4.25 11.78
CA GLY A 178 -3.10 4.56 11.69
C GLY A 178 -3.90 3.34 11.30
N VAL A 179 -5.21 3.51 11.16
CA VAL A 179 -6.11 2.45 10.67
C VAL A 179 -6.92 2.94 9.49
N ARG A 180 -7.21 2.03 8.55
CA ARG A 180 -8.13 2.24 7.44
C ARG A 180 -9.40 1.46 7.73
N LEU A 181 -10.54 2.14 7.75
CA LEU A 181 -11.85 1.54 8.05
C LEU A 181 -12.85 1.89 6.95
N PRO A 182 -13.63 0.91 6.45
CA PRO A 182 -14.66 1.18 5.45
C PRO A 182 -15.92 1.76 6.08
N VAL A 183 -16.55 2.68 5.35
CA VAL A 183 -17.88 3.22 5.63
C VAL A 183 -18.73 3.01 4.38
N LEU A 184 -19.67 2.08 4.47
CA LEU A 184 -20.54 1.70 3.36
C LEU A 184 -21.73 2.68 3.31
N TYR A 185 -21.51 3.92 2.89
CA TYR A 185 -22.47 5.02 3.06
C TYR A 185 -23.76 4.90 2.23
N MET A 186 -23.79 4.01 1.24
CA MET A 186 -25.01 3.63 0.53
C MET A 186 -25.73 2.44 1.18
N ARG A 187 -25.05 1.60 1.96
CA ARG A 187 -25.66 0.47 2.68
C ARG A 187 -26.16 0.83 4.08
N THR A 188 -25.41 1.67 4.79
CA THR A 188 -25.67 2.03 6.19
C THR A 188 -26.64 3.20 6.27
N THR A 189 -27.92 2.93 5.96
CA THR A 189 -28.97 3.95 5.92
C THR A 189 -30.09 3.72 6.92
N HIS A 190 -30.87 4.77 7.17
CA HIS A 190 -32.13 4.68 7.92
C HIS A 190 -33.27 3.96 7.16
N GLY A 191 -33.01 3.49 5.94
CA GLY A 191 -33.94 2.73 5.11
C GLY A 191 -35.04 3.56 4.44
N SER A 192 -35.92 2.88 3.73
CA SER A 192 -36.97 3.50 2.90
C SER A 192 -37.89 4.48 3.66
N SER A 193 -38.15 4.22 4.95
CA SER A 193 -38.98 5.09 5.80
C SER A 193 -38.40 6.49 6.02
N GLN A 194 -37.10 6.66 5.81
CA GLN A 194 -36.37 7.92 5.92
C GLN A 194 -35.58 8.20 4.64
N ASP A 195 -36.13 7.78 3.50
CA ASP A 195 -35.59 8.05 2.17
C ASP A 195 -34.12 7.60 2.03
N TYR A 196 -33.73 6.52 2.71
CA TYR A 196 -32.37 5.97 2.69
C TYR A 196 -31.26 6.97 3.08
N ALA A 197 -31.57 7.96 3.93
CA ALA A 197 -30.55 8.87 4.46
C ALA A 197 -29.46 8.09 5.21
N PHE A 198 -28.19 8.48 5.04
CA PHE A 198 -27.04 7.85 5.69
C PHE A 198 -27.18 7.92 7.21
N ASP A 199 -26.91 6.79 7.86
CA ASP A 199 -27.02 6.60 9.30
C ASP A 199 -25.61 6.40 9.90
N PRO A 200 -25.01 7.43 10.54
CA PRO A 200 -23.68 7.30 11.14
C PRO A 200 -23.68 6.36 12.36
N ASP A 201 -24.84 6.11 12.96
CA ASP A 201 -25.05 5.28 14.15
C ASP A 201 -25.69 3.92 13.80
N PHE A 202 -25.50 3.46 12.56
CA PHE A 202 -26.13 2.26 12.04
C PHE A 202 -26.00 1.05 12.99
N ASP A 203 -27.11 0.32 13.15
CA ASP A 203 -27.17 -0.86 14.00
C ASP A 203 -26.41 -2.04 13.36
N ILE A 204 -25.20 -2.30 13.85
CA ILE A 204 -24.32 -3.38 13.38
C ILE A 204 -24.88 -4.78 13.66
N GLN A 205 -25.97 -4.92 14.43
CA GLN A 205 -26.64 -6.21 14.63
C GLN A 205 -27.55 -6.57 13.45
N ARG A 206 -27.76 -5.66 12.49
CA ARG A 206 -28.53 -5.95 11.27
C ARG A 206 -27.79 -6.93 10.38
N GLN A 207 -28.56 -7.87 9.83
CA GLN A 207 -28.04 -8.97 9.04
C GLN A 207 -28.84 -9.16 7.76
N ALA A 208 -28.16 -9.61 6.71
CA ALA A 208 -28.75 -10.13 5.49
C ALA A 208 -28.19 -11.53 5.21
N ALA A 209 -29.03 -12.45 4.75
CA ALA A 209 -28.66 -13.85 4.53
C ALA A 209 -27.92 -14.53 5.73
N GLY A 210 -28.20 -14.10 6.97
CA GLY A 210 -27.55 -14.61 8.18
C GLY A 210 -26.13 -14.08 8.45
N ARG A 211 -25.70 -13.03 7.75
CA ARG A 211 -24.40 -12.36 7.93
C ARG A 211 -24.60 -10.90 8.33
N PRO A 212 -23.75 -10.32 9.21
CA PRO A 212 -23.76 -8.89 9.48
C PRO A 212 -23.60 -8.07 8.21
N LEU A 213 -24.32 -6.95 8.12
CA LEU A 213 -24.22 -6.03 6.97
C LEU A 213 -22.91 -5.22 6.98
N VAL A 214 -22.43 -4.88 8.18
CA VAL A 214 -21.18 -4.15 8.43
C VAL A 214 -20.63 -4.58 9.79
N ASP A 215 -19.31 -4.50 9.93
CA ASP A 215 -18.63 -4.75 11.22
C ASP A 215 -18.66 -3.51 12.14
N ASP A 216 -18.72 -2.31 11.55
CA ASP A 216 -18.57 -1.03 12.23
C ASP A 216 -19.60 0.02 11.73
N ASN A 217 -19.87 1.04 12.55
CA ASN A 217 -20.55 2.27 12.13
C ASN A 217 -19.65 3.50 12.33
N LEU A 218 -19.95 4.59 11.62
CA LEU A 218 -19.07 5.77 11.56
C LEU A 218 -18.87 6.41 12.93
N SER A 219 -19.95 6.66 13.68
CA SER A 219 -19.85 7.33 14.98
C SER A 219 -18.94 6.58 15.96
N THR A 220 -19.10 5.26 16.03
CA THR A 220 -18.30 4.42 16.94
C THR A 220 -16.83 4.39 16.53
N VAL A 221 -16.55 4.33 15.22
CA VAL A 221 -15.18 4.41 14.69
C VAL A 221 -14.52 5.73 15.07
N LEU A 222 -15.21 6.85 14.83
CA LEU A 222 -14.67 8.18 15.13
C LEU A 222 -14.42 8.36 16.64
N GLN A 223 -15.36 7.91 17.48
CA GLN A 223 -15.20 7.95 18.93
C GLN A 223 -14.00 7.10 19.38
N HIS A 224 -13.91 5.86 18.92
CA HIS A 224 -12.81 4.94 19.26
C HIS A 224 -11.45 5.52 18.85
N CYS A 225 -11.35 6.06 17.64
CA CYS A 225 -10.11 6.67 17.15
C CYS A 225 -9.72 7.92 17.95
N ALA A 226 -10.68 8.74 18.37
CA ALA A 226 -10.44 9.87 19.27
C ALA A 226 -9.92 9.40 20.65
N GLU A 227 -10.58 8.40 21.26
CA GLU A 227 -10.19 7.87 22.57
C GLU A 227 -8.80 7.24 22.56
N GLN A 228 -8.46 6.50 21.50
CA GLN A 228 -7.17 5.83 21.36
C GLN A 228 -6.07 6.73 20.76
N GLN A 229 -6.39 7.99 20.42
CA GLN A 229 -5.50 8.90 19.68
C GLN A 229 -4.89 8.21 18.45
N LEU A 230 -5.77 7.59 17.65
CA LEU A 230 -5.41 6.73 16.53
C LEU A 230 -5.74 7.45 15.21
N PRO A 231 -4.73 7.80 14.40
CA PRO A 231 -4.95 8.35 13.07
C PRO A 231 -5.79 7.42 12.17
N LEU A 232 -6.67 8.02 11.38
CA LEU A 232 -7.74 7.34 10.65
C LEU A 232 -7.74 7.74 9.18
N LEU A 233 -7.74 6.73 8.31
CA LEU A 233 -8.10 6.82 6.89
C LEU A 233 -9.49 6.21 6.71
N LEU A 234 -10.44 6.96 6.16
CA LEU A 234 -11.79 6.46 5.92
C LEU A 234 -11.96 6.06 4.46
N THR A 235 -12.36 4.82 4.21
CA THR A 235 -12.82 4.41 2.88
C THR A 235 -14.31 4.68 2.78
N LEU A 236 -14.71 5.79 2.15
CA LEU A 236 -16.12 6.03 1.83
C LEU A 236 -16.45 5.22 0.57
N ASN A 237 -17.15 4.11 0.76
CA ASN A 237 -17.42 3.15 -0.31
C ASN A 237 -18.93 3.11 -0.63
N GLY A 238 -19.26 3.50 -1.85
CA GLY A 238 -20.56 3.31 -2.49
C GLY A 238 -20.36 2.78 -3.92
N GLY A 239 -19.26 2.07 -4.14
CA GLY A 239 -18.90 1.40 -5.38
C GLY A 239 -19.17 -0.10 -5.31
N ILE A 240 -18.62 -0.85 -6.26
CA ILE A 240 -18.94 -2.28 -6.44
C ILE A 240 -18.58 -3.16 -5.23
N TRP A 241 -17.54 -2.82 -4.49
CA TRP A 241 -17.15 -3.55 -3.27
C TRP A 241 -17.97 -3.17 -2.04
N ALA A 242 -18.74 -2.08 -2.11
CA ALA A 242 -19.74 -1.78 -1.11
C ALA A 242 -20.99 -2.63 -1.31
N ASP A 243 -21.08 -3.40 -2.39
CA ASP A 243 -22.15 -4.36 -2.60
C ASP A 243 -21.76 -5.72 -1.99
N SER A 244 -22.63 -6.35 -1.19
CA SER A 244 -22.25 -7.50 -0.34
C SER A 244 -23.29 -8.60 -0.34
N SER A 245 -22.94 -9.72 0.28
CA SER A 245 -23.73 -10.92 0.25
C SER A 245 -25.13 -10.72 0.84
N GLY A 246 -26.13 -10.72 -0.04
CA GLY A 246 -27.54 -10.83 0.31
C GLY A 246 -28.28 -9.50 0.24
N THR A 247 -29.26 -9.45 -0.64
CA THR A 247 -30.17 -8.32 -0.84
C THR A 247 -30.88 -7.90 0.46
N ALA A 248 -30.74 -6.63 0.83
CA ALA A 248 -31.23 -5.97 2.03
C ALA A 248 -31.91 -4.61 1.73
N VAL A 249 -32.75 -4.55 0.69
CA VAL A 249 -33.46 -3.36 0.18
C VAL A 249 -34.19 -2.49 1.21
N ASP A 250 -34.48 -3.03 2.41
CA ASP A 250 -35.06 -2.25 3.51
C ASP A 250 -34.11 -1.14 4.01
N TRP A 251 -32.80 -1.36 3.88
CA TRP A 251 -31.74 -0.50 4.41
C TRP A 251 -30.65 -0.20 3.39
N ASP A 252 -30.41 -1.08 2.44
CA ASP A 252 -29.40 -0.91 1.41
C ASP A 252 -29.96 -0.09 0.24
N LEU A 253 -29.37 1.09 0.03
CA LEU A 253 -29.73 1.98 -1.05
C LEU A 253 -29.20 1.48 -2.40
N THR A 254 -28.08 0.76 -2.41
CA THR A 254 -27.55 0.17 -3.65
C THR A 254 -28.56 -0.82 -4.21
N ASP A 255 -28.98 -1.80 -3.41
CA ASP A 255 -29.99 -2.80 -3.82
C ASP A 255 -31.31 -2.16 -4.24
N PHE A 256 -31.73 -1.09 -3.57
CA PHE A 256 -32.94 -0.36 -3.95
C PHE A 256 -32.79 0.29 -5.34
N LEU A 257 -31.69 0.99 -5.59
CA LEU A 257 -31.42 1.62 -6.88
C LEU A 257 -31.31 0.59 -8.00
N GLU A 258 -30.72 -0.56 -7.69
CA GLU A 258 -30.52 -1.65 -8.63
C GLU A 258 -31.81 -2.33 -9.08
N GLN A 259 -32.94 -2.16 -8.37
CA GLN A 259 -34.24 -2.65 -8.84
C GLN A 259 -34.68 -2.01 -10.16
N ASP A 260 -34.18 -0.81 -10.47
CA ASP A 260 -34.42 -0.11 -11.72
C ASP A 260 -33.24 -0.34 -12.69
N PRO A 261 -33.43 -1.10 -13.79
CA PRO A 261 -32.37 -1.34 -14.78
C PRO A 261 -31.75 -0.06 -15.37
N ASP A 262 -32.48 1.07 -15.38
CA ASP A 262 -31.96 2.34 -15.89
C ASP A 262 -30.85 2.93 -14.99
N ASN A 263 -30.78 2.50 -13.73
CA ASN A 263 -29.72 2.86 -12.79
C ASN A 263 -28.48 1.96 -12.91
N CYS A 264 -28.55 0.86 -13.65
CA CYS A 264 -27.47 -0.14 -13.72
C CYS A 264 -26.62 0.00 -14.98
N GLN A 265 -25.42 -0.57 -14.97
CA GLN A 265 -24.59 -0.74 -16.15
C GLN A 265 -25.15 -1.83 -17.07
N TRP A 266 -25.15 -1.58 -18.38
CA TRP A 266 -25.63 -2.53 -19.40
C TRP A 266 -24.44 -3.10 -20.16
N ASN A 267 -24.50 -4.38 -20.49
CA ASN A 267 -23.50 -5.01 -21.34
C ASN A 267 -23.70 -4.62 -22.82
N GLN A 268 -22.79 -5.02 -23.69
CA GLN A 268 -22.83 -4.76 -25.13
C GLN A 268 -24.05 -5.33 -25.87
N HIS A 269 -24.84 -6.19 -25.22
CA HIS A 269 -26.06 -6.78 -25.75
C HIS A 269 -27.33 -6.10 -25.23
N ASP A 270 -27.20 -4.92 -24.58
CA ASP A 270 -28.28 -4.18 -23.94
C ASP A 270 -28.96 -4.95 -22.80
N GLN A 271 -28.16 -5.65 -22.00
CA GLN A 271 -28.65 -6.45 -20.87
C GLN A 271 -28.02 -6.00 -19.55
N VAL A 272 -28.85 -5.94 -18.50
CA VAL A 272 -28.37 -5.82 -17.12
C VAL A 272 -28.28 -7.21 -16.51
N MET A 273 -27.13 -7.54 -15.94
CA MET A 273 -26.91 -8.85 -15.33
C MET A 273 -27.55 -8.94 -13.93
N PRO A 274 -27.92 -10.15 -13.48
CA PRO A 274 -28.30 -10.38 -12.08
C PRO A 274 -27.10 -10.26 -11.13
N ASP A 275 -27.40 -9.87 -9.89
CA ASP A 275 -26.48 -9.68 -8.76
C ASP A 275 -25.56 -10.90 -8.54
N ASP A 276 -26.14 -12.10 -8.58
CA ASP A 276 -25.44 -13.33 -8.22
C ASP A 276 -24.64 -13.97 -9.38
N CYS A 277 -24.53 -13.28 -10.52
CA CYS A 277 -23.93 -13.84 -11.74
C CYS A 277 -22.43 -14.17 -11.59
N LEU A 278 -21.71 -13.43 -10.73
CA LEU A 278 -20.25 -13.55 -10.55
C LEU A 278 -19.80 -14.00 -9.15
N LYS A 279 -20.68 -14.68 -8.41
CA LYS A 279 -20.45 -15.13 -7.03
C LYS A 279 -19.22 -16.01 -6.76
N ASN A 280 -18.57 -16.53 -7.80
CA ASN A 280 -17.48 -17.51 -7.70
C ASN A 280 -16.08 -16.93 -8.06
N LEU A 281 -15.93 -15.62 -8.22
CA LEU A 281 -14.63 -15.01 -8.57
C LEU A 281 -13.67 -14.96 -7.36
N THR A 282 -12.36 -15.01 -7.62
CA THR A 282 -11.34 -14.85 -6.57
C THR A 282 -11.36 -13.43 -6.01
N GLY A 283 -11.28 -13.25 -4.68
CA GLY A 283 -11.37 -11.94 -4.02
C GLY A 283 -12.81 -11.48 -3.81
N SER A 284 -13.77 -12.05 -4.54
CA SER A 284 -15.14 -12.16 -4.10
C SER A 284 -15.16 -13.25 -3.02
N LEU A 285 -15.48 -12.91 -1.76
CA LEU A 285 -15.92 -13.92 -0.79
C LEU A 285 -17.16 -14.64 -1.36
N GLU A 286 -17.84 -15.51 -0.61
CA GLU A 286 -19.19 -15.96 -1.01
C GLU A 286 -20.25 -14.80 -1.00
N SER A 287 -19.89 -13.56 -1.42
CA SER A 287 -20.33 -12.89 -2.67
C SER A 287 -20.52 -11.38 -2.53
N PRO A 288 -19.59 -10.51 -2.97
CA PRO A 288 -19.98 -9.25 -3.57
C PRO A 288 -20.79 -9.51 -4.85
N GLU A 289 -21.85 -8.73 -5.05
CA GLU A 289 -22.81 -8.83 -6.17
C GLU A 289 -22.22 -8.22 -7.46
N LEU A 290 -20.97 -8.58 -7.79
CA LEU A 290 -20.13 -7.99 -8.85
C LEU A 290 -20.76 -8.03 -10.27
N GLY A 291 -21.83 -8.79 -10.46
CA GLY A 291 -22.53 -8.87 -11.74
C GLY A 291 -23.36 -7.63 -12.04
N ARG A 292 -23.92 -6.98 -11.02
CA ARG A 292 -24.78 -5.79 -11.15
C ARG A 292 -24.06 -4.60 -10.52
N CYS A 293 -24.07 -3.48 -11.23
CA CYS A 293 -23.39 -2.27 -10.79
C CYS A 293 -24.18 -1.05 -11.22
N LEU A 294 -24.16 0.01 -10.42
CA LEU A 294 -24.72 1.31 -10.80
C LEU A 294 -23.92 1.96 -11.95
N THR A 295 -24.61 2.61 -12.88
CA THR A 295 -24.00 3.39 -13.98
C THR A 295 -23.49 4.75 -13.50
N PHE A 296 -22.41 5.24 -14.13
CA PHE A 296 -21.74 6.51 -13.80
C PHE A 296 -22.12 7.67 -14.73
N ASN A 297 -23.03 7.45 -15.69
CA ASN A 297 -23.37 8.51 -16.63
C ASN A 297 -24.11 9.67 -15.95
N CYS A 298 -23.92 10.89 -16.47
CA CYS A 298 -24.49 12.10 -15.90
C CYS A 298 -26.03 12.14 -15.91
N TYR A 299 -26.70 11.32 -16.72
CA TYR A 299 -28.17 11.22 -16.78
C TYR A 299 -28.76 10.27 -15.73
N ALA A 300 -27.95 9.51 -15.00
CA ALA A 300 -28.39 8.66 -13.90
C ALA A 300 -28.70 9.51 -12.65
N GLN A 301 -29.76 10.31 -12.73
CA GLN A 301 -30.11 11.34 -11.74
C GLN A 301 -30.33 10.75 -10.35
N GLN A 302 -30.97 9.57 -10.24
CA GLN A 302 -31.20 8.93 -8.94
C GLN A 302 -29.87 8.51 -8.29
N ASN A 303 -29.01 7.81 -9.04
CA ASN A 303 -27.69 7.42 -8.57
C ASN A 303 -26.91 8.63 -8.06
N ARG A 304 -26.82 9.68 -8.86
CA ARG A 304 -26.07 10.90 -8.50
C ARG A 304 -26.69 11.63 -7.31
N TYR A 305 -28.02 11.77 -7.27
CA TYR A 305 -28.72 12.42 -6.16
C TYR A 305 -28.43 11.73 -4.82
N TYR A 306 -28.66 10.42 -4.76
CA TYR A 306 -28.51 9.64 -3.54
C TYR A 306 -27.06 9.55 -3.10
N LYS A 307 -26.15 9.29 -4.04
CA LYS A 307 -24.71 9.21 -3.76
C LYS A 307 -24.19 10.53 -3.23
N LYS A 308 -24.48 11.65 -3.91
CA LYS A 308 -24.12 13.00 -3.44
C LYS A 308 -24.67 13.27 -2.04
N ARG A 309 -25.97 13.06 -1.83
CA ARG A 309 -26.62 13.35 -0.55
C ARG A 309 -25.99 12.56 0.59
N ASN A 310 -25.87 11.24 0.46
CA ASN A 310 -25.34 10.39 1.53
C ASN A 310 -23.85 10.64 1.76
N LEU A 311 -23.08 10.88 0.70
CA LEU A 311 -21.67 11.25 0.80
C LEU A 311 -21.49 12.57 1.56
N GLN A 312 -22.34 13.58 1.30
CA GLN A 312 -22.32 14.85 2.03
C GLN A 312 -22.81 14.73 3.48
N GLN A 313 -23.74 13.80 3.77
CA GLN A 313 -24.15 13.50 5.14
C GLN A 313 -23.01 12.86 5.94
N ALA A 314 -22.30 11.88 5.36
CA ALA A 314 -21.10 11.31 5.98
C ALA A 314 -20.01 12.36 6.18
N ALA A 315 -19.79 13.22 5.19
CA ALA A 315 -18.81 14.31 5.24
C ALA A 315 -19.03 15.24 6.44
N LYS A 316 -20.29 15.56 6.77
CA LYS A 316 -20.62 16.42 7.91
C LYS A 316 -20.11 15.84 9.22
N THR A 317 -20.40 14.57 9.50
CA THR A 317 -19.93 13.87 10.71
C THR A 317 -18.40 13.79 10.76
N ILE A 318 -17.77 13.53 9.61
CA ILE A 318 -16.30 13.48 9.50
C ILE A 318 -15.68 14.87 9.73
N LEU A 319 -16.30 15.93 9.23
CA LEU A 319 -15.83 17.30 9.40
C LEU A 319 -15.91 17.73 10.86
N GLU A 320 -16.93 17.31 11.60
CA GLU A 320 -17.02 17.54 13.05
C GLU A 320 -15.86 16.87 13.79
N PHE A 321 -15.55 15.61 13.47
CA PHE A 321 -14.38 14.91 14.01
C PHE A 321 -13.07 15.60 13.62
N TYR A 322 -12.88 15.95 12.36
CA TYR A 322 -11.67 16.61 11.87
C TYR A 322 -11.47 17.98 12.54
N SER A 323 -12.54 18.74 12.75
CA SER A 323 -12.48 20.03 13.43
C SER A 323 -12.04 19.89 14.90
N ALA A 324 -12.48 18.83 15.57
CA ALA A 324 -12.09 18.54 16.96
C ALA A 324 -10.70 17.89 17.07
N HIS A 325 -10.31 17.09 16.07
CA HIS A 325 -9.12 16.25 16.07
C HIS A 325 -8.38 16.30 14.72
N PRO A 326 -7.85 17.47 14.31
CA PRO A 326 -7.31 17.64 12.95
C PRO A 326 -6.13 16.71 12.65
N ALA A 327 -5.31 16.39 13.67
CA ALA A 327 -4.17 15.49 13.54
C ALA A 327 -4.55 14.01 13.40
N LEU A 328 -5.82 13.63 13.61
CA LEU A 328 -6.27 12.23 13.54
C LEU A 328 -6.92 11.86 12.21
N LEU A 329 -7.28 12.80 11.33
CA LEU A 329 -7.76 12.44 9.99
C LEU A 329 -6.58 12.41 9.01
N ILE A 330 -6.15 11.21 8.60
CA ILE A 330 -5.13 11.04 7.56
C ILE A 330 -5.72 11.50 6.21
N GLY A 331 -6.92 11.00 5.90
CA GLY A 331 -7.63 11.29 4.66
C GLY A 331 -8.90 10.47 4.51
N ILE A 332 -9.51 10.60 3.33
CA ILE A 332 -10.68 9.88 2.87
C ILE A 332 -10.35 9.34 1.48
N ASN A 333 -10.48 8.04 1.29
CA ASN A 333 -10.34 7.43 -0.03
C ASN A 333 -11.70 6.95 -0.54
N LEU A 334 -11.96 7.18 -1.83
CA LEU A 334 -13.29 7.09 -2.43
C LEU A 334 -13.39 5.87 -3.33
N ASP A 335 -14.50 5.14 -3.22
CA ASP A 335 -14.93 4.03 -4.09
C ASP A 335 -13.75 3.21 -4.66
N PRO A 336 -13.21 2.26 -3.89
CA PRO A 336 -12.15 1.37 -4.35
C PRO A 336 -12.50 0.68 -5.66
N ASP A 337 -11.51 0.58 -6.55
CA ASP A 337 -11.61 -0.09 -7.84
C ASP A 337 -12.78 0.42 -8.69
N LEU A 338 -12.84 1.74 -8.84
CA LEU A 338 -13.83 2.36 -9.70
C LEU A 338 -13.62 1.90 -11.16
N TYR A 339 -14.54 1.08 -11.65
CA TYR A 339 -14.53 0.53 -13.01
C TYR A 339 -15.93 0.57 -13.63
N LEU A 340 -15.95 0.67 -14.95
CA LEU A 340 -17.02 0.08 -15.76
C LEU A 340 -16.80 -1.43 -15.75
N ASN A 341 -17.82 -2.21 -15.39
CA ASN A 341 -17.69 -3.60 -14.93
C ASN A 341 -16.71 -4.45 -15.79
N PRO A 342 -15.51 -4.78 -15.28
CA PRO A 342 -14.49 -5.52 -16.01
C PRO A 342 -14.49 -7.02 -15.68
N PHE A 343 -15.39 -7.50 -14.82
CA PHE A 343 -15.27 -8.81 -14.16
C PHE A 343 -15.73 -10.00 -15.03
N PHE A 344 -16.26 -9.74 -16.22
CA PHE A 344 -16.69 -10.76 -17.19
C PHE A 344 -15.58 -11.19 -18.18
N ASP A 345 -14.31 -10.98 -17.85
CA ASP A 345 -13.08 -11.42 -18.56
C ASP A 345 -13.20 -11.59 -20.10
N GLY A 346 -13.50 -10.49 -20.80
CA GLY A 346 -13.56 -10.46 -22.26
C GLY A 346 -14.82 -11.09 -22.89
N GLU A 347 -15.75 -11.62 -22.09
CA GLU A 347 -17.05 -12.11 -22.55
C GLU A 347 -18.07 -10.96 -22.69
N GLN A 348 -17.98 -9.97 -21.81
CA GLN A 348 -18.89 -8.82 -21.78
C GLN A 348 -18.14 -7.50 -21.68
N TRP A 349 -18.79 -6.44 -22.12
CA TRP A 349 -18.24 -5.09 -22.15
C TRP A 349 -19.28 -4.10 -21.65
N TYR A 350 -18.82 -3.11 -20.89
CA TYR A 350 -19.67 -2.13 -20.21
C TYR A 350 -19.10 -0.72 -20.39
N ASP A 351 -19.88 0.36 -20.32
CA ASP A 351 -21.28 0.42 -19.98
C ASP A 351 -22.09 0.95 -21.17
N PHE A 352 -23.09 0.20 -21.61
CA PHE A 352 -23.98 0.53 -22.73
C PHE A 352 -25.35 1.04 -22.27
N ASN A 353 -25.49 1.45 -20.99
CA ASN A 353 -26.70 2.06 -20.47
C ASN A 353 -27.17 3.20 -21.42
N PRO A 354 -28.48 3.35 -21.69
CA PRO A 354 -28.98 4.37 -22.61
C PRO A 354 -28.52 5.81 -22.28
N GLY A 355 -28.39 6.14 -21.00
CA GLY A 355 -27.82 7.40 -20.53
C GLY A 355 -26.33 7.54 -20.85
N THR A 356 -25.57 6.44 -20.75
CA THR A 356 -24.15 6.39 -21.13
C THR A 356 -23.96 6.60 -22.63
N VAL A 357 -24.76 5.93 -23.47
CA VAL A 357 -24.74 6.11 -24.93
C VAL A 357 -25.15 7.53 -25.32
N LYS A 358 -26.15 8.11 -24.65
CA LYS A 358 -26.53 9.51 -24.82
C LYS A 358 -25.40 10.47 -24.46
N GLN A 359 -24.72 10.24 -23.34
CA GLN A 359 -23.58 11.07 -22.93
C GLN A 359 -22.42 10.94 -23.91
N PHE A 360 -22.16 9.76 -24.46
CA PHE A 360 -21.13 9.56 -25.49
C PHE A 360 -21.40 10.41 -26.74
N ARG A 361 -22.65 10.44 -27.23
CA ARG A 361 -23.05 11.29 -28.36
C ARG A 361 -22.81 12.77 -28.08
N HIS A 362 -23.19 13.24 -26.89
CA HIS A 362 -22.94 14.62 -26.48
C HIS A 362 -21.44 14.93 -26.33
N TRP A 363 -20.65 14.01 -25.80
CA TRP A 363 -19.19 14.14 -25.70
C TRP A 363 -18.56 14.25 -27.09
N LEU A 364 -18.91 13.35 -28.01
CA LEU A 364 -18.42 13.39 -29.40
C LEU A 364 -18.73 14.73 -30.07
N ALA A 365 -19.96 15.22 -29.93
CA ALA A 365 -20.43 16.46 -30.55
C ALA A 365 -19.92 17.74 -29.85
N GLY A 366 -19.46 17.65 -28.60
CA GLY A 366 -19.24 18.83 -27.75
C GLY A 366 -20.54 19.57 -27.43
N SER A 367 -21.62 18.82 -27.18
CA SER A 367 -22.97 19.35 -26.94
C SER A 367 -23.53 18.91 -25.59
N GLY A 368 -24.80 19.25 -25.32
CA GLY A 368 -25.46 18.91 -24.05
C GLY A 368 -24.64 19.41 -22.85
N PRO A 369 -24.32 18.55 -21.86
CA PRO A 369 -23.55 18.96 -20.68
C PRO A 369 -22.12 19.40 -20.99
N TYR A 370 -21.56 19.05 -22.15
CA TYR A 370 -20.22 19.49 -22.55
C TYR A 370 -20.19 20.89 -23.19
N ALA A 371 -21.34 21.49 -23.49
CA ALA A 371 -21.45 22.87 -23.97
C ALA A 371 -21.73 23.88 -22.84
N GLY A 372 -21.88 23.40 -21.61
CA GLY A 372 -22.25 24.16 -20.41
C GLY A 372 -23.30 23.40 -19.59
N TYR A 373 -23.87 24.05 -18.57
CA TYR A 373 -24.89 23.45 -17.73
C TYR A 373 -26.09 22.91 -18.52
N CYS A 374 -26.37 21.61 -18.33
CA CYS A 374 -27.51 20.91 -18.89
C CYS A 374 -28.50 20.56 -17.77
N ALA A 375 -29.72 21.12 -17.82
CA ALA A 375 -30.74 20.87 -16.81
C ALA A 375 -31.22 19.40 -16.75
N GLU A 376 -31.20 18.70 -17.89
CA GLU A 376 -31.56 17.28 -17.94
C GLU A 376 -30.50 16.39 -17.26
N ALA A 377 -29.21 16.71 -17.45
CA ALA A 377 -28.14 15.99 -16.78
C ALA A 377 -27.87 16.51 -15.36
N ASP A 378 -28.38 17.69 -14.99
CA ASP A 378 -27.95 18.45 -13.81
C ASP A 378 -26.40 18.46 -13.65
N ALA A 379 -25.71 18.81 -14.73
CA ALA A 379 -24.26 18.78 -14.81
C ALA A 379 -23.74 19.82 -15.81
N ASP A 380 -22.54 20.34 -15.53
CA ASP A 380 -21.73 21.14 -16.46
C ASP A 380 -20.37 20.46 -16.62
N LEU A 381 -20.14 19.91 -17.81
CA LEU A 381 -18.95 19.15 -18.19
C LEU A 381 -18.09 19.92 -19.20
N SER A 382 -18.33 21.22 -19.37
CA SER A 382 -17.61 22.05 -20.35
C SER A 382 -16.11 22.21 -20.09
N ALA A 383 -15.65 21.86 -18.88
CA ALA A 383 -14.23 21.83 -18.53
C ALA A 383 -13.47 20.64 -19.14
N TYR A 384 -14.18 19.56 -19.51
CA TYR A 384 -13.53 18.36 -20.04
C TYR A 384 -13.23 18.49 -21.53
N PRO A 385 -12.09 17.94 -22.00
CA PRO A 385 -11.76 17.95 -23.42
C PRO A 385 -12.74 17.08 -24.21
N VAL A 386 -13.36 17.69 -25.22
CA VAL A 386 -14.23 17.02 -26.19
C VAL A 386 -13.58 16.97 -27.57
N PRO A 387 -13.87 15.94 -28.38
CA PRO A 387 -13.36 15.88 -29.75
C PRO A 387 -14.09 16.82 -30.72
N GLY A 388 -15.35 17.18 -30.46
CA GLY A 388 -16.09 18.17 -31.27
C GLY A 388 -16.32 17.75 -32.73
N LEU A 389 -16.69 16.49 -32.94
CA LEU A 389 -16.85 15.89 -34.27
C LEU A 389 -18.18 16.27 -34.93
N THR A 390 -18.19 16.32 -36.26
CA THR A 390 -19.42 16.42 -37.07
C THR A 390 -20.01 15.03 -37.33
N LEU A 391 -21.29 14.97 -37.71
CA LEU A 391 -21.93 13.71 -38.13
C LEU A 391 -21.22 13.03 -39.31
N GLU A 392 -20.67 13.81 -40.24
CA GLU A 392 -19.88 13.30 -41.36
C GLU A 392 -18.61 12.59 -40.87
N GLN A 393 -17.90 13.20 -39.91
CA GLN A 393 -16.71 12.61 -39.32
C GLN A 393 -17.04 11.35 -38.52
N VAL A 394 -18.11 11.36 -37.73
CA VAL A 394 -18.54 10.16 -36.99
C VAL A 394 -18.98 9.05 -37.94
N SER A 395 -19.68 9.37 -39.03
CA SER A 395 -20.07 8.37 -40.03
C SER A 395 -18.84 7.72 -40.68
N ALA A 396 -17.83 8.53 -41.01
CA ALA A 396 -16.57 8.04 -41.56
C ALA A 396 -15.78 7.17 -40.56
N LEU A 397 -15.77 7.52 -39.27
CA LEU A 397 -15.06 6.77 -38.23
C LEU A 397 -15.77 5.46 -37.87
N SER A 398 -17.09 5.51 -37.69
CA SER A 398 -17.91 4.36 -37.28
C SER A 398 -18.20 3.38 -38.41
N GLY A 399 -18.02 3.80 -39.68
CA GLY A 399 -18.38 3.02 -40.86
C GLY A 399 -19.89 2.91 -41.11
N HIS A 400 -20.70 3.73 -40.44
CA HIS A 400 -22.16 3.76 -40.57
C HIS A 400 -22.63 5.15 -41.03
N ASP A 401 -23.47 5.21 -42.07
CA ASP A 401 -24.04 6.47 -42.55
C ASP A 401 -25.06 7.01 -41.54
N CYS A 402 -24.64 7.94 -40.67
CA CYS A 402 -25.48 8.57 -39.66
C CYS A 402 -25.93 9.96 -40.10
N SER A 403 -27.25 10.15 -40.20
CA SER A 403 -27.87 11.44 -40.51
C SER A 403 -28.34 12.21 -39.27
N ASP A 404 -28.34 11.54 -38.11
CA ASP A 404 -28.80 12.06 -36.83
C ASP A 404 -27.91 11.52 -35.70
N TRP A 405 -27.73 12.29 -34.63
CA TRP A 405 -26.93 11.87 -33.48
C TRP A 405 -27.53 10.67 -32.75
N ASP A 406 -28.85 10.49 -32.79
CA ASP A 406 -29.53 9.36 -32.18
C ASP A 406 -29.29 8.02 -32.89
N GLN A 407 -28.74 8.08 -34.11
CA GLN A 407 -28.34 6.89 -34.88
C GLN A 407 -26.92 6.41 -34.53
N ILE A 408 -26.14 7.18 -33.78
CA ILE A 408 -24.76 6.82 -33.43
C ILE A 408 -24.77 5.84 -32.25
N ASP A 409 -24.09 4.71 -32.42
CA ASP A 409 -23.96 3.66 -31.42
C ASP A 409 -22.47 3.37 -31.17
N PRO A 410 -22.02 3.21 -29.92
CA PRO A 410 -20.65 2.77 -29.64
C PRO A 410 -20.36 1.40 -30.27
N PRO A 411 -19.08 1.09 -30.51
CA PRO A 411 -18.69 -0.22 -31.01
C PRO A 411 -19.06 -1.30 -29.97
N ARG A 412 -19.87 -2.27 -30.40
CA ARG A 412 -20.35 -3.38 -29.56
C ARG A 412 -19.50 -4.64 -29.67
N GLN A 413 -18.67 -4.75 -30.70
CA GLN A 413 -17.73 -5.86 -30.81
C GLN A 413 -16.44 -5.50 -30.06
N PRO A 414 -15.87 -6.44 -29.27
CA PRO A 414 -14.56 -6.22 -28.68
C PRO A 414 -13.52 -6.06 -29.80
N PRO A 415 -12.42 -5.34 -29.54
CA PRO A 415 -11.39 -5.12 -30.55
C PRO A 415 -10.82 -6.46 -31.01
N VAL A 416 -10.72 -6.67 -32.33
CA VAL A 416 -10.06 -7.84 -32.91
C VAL A 416 -8.56 -7.69 -32.68
N LEU A 417 -8.00 -8.53 -31.80
CA LEU A 417 -6.62 -8.47 -31.31
C LEU A 417 -5.54 -8.84 -32.35
N ALA A 418 -5.91 -8.92 -33.64
CA ALA A 418 -5.00 -9.27 -34.73
C ALA A 418 -4.45 -7.99 -35.38
N ASP A 419 -3.20 -7.68 -35.04
CA ASP A 419 -2.31 -6.72 -35.69
C ASP A 419 -2.84 -5.29 -35.87
N SER A 420 -2.32 -4.42 -35.00
CA SER A 420 -2.42 -2.95 -34.96
C SER A 420 -3.70 -2.41 -34.31
N GLY A 421 -3.56 -1.57 -33.28
CA GLY A 421 -4.64 -0.79 -32.68
C GLY A 421 -5.22 0.24 -33.66
N GLN A 422 -5.81 -0.24 -34.75
CA GLN A 422 -6.37 0.50 -35.88
C GLN A 422 -7.90 0.39 -35.90
N ASP A 423 -8.54 0.44 -34.74
CA ASP A 423 -9.96 0.74 -34.67
C ASP A 423 -10.15 2.16 -34.11
N PRO A 424 -10.19 3.18 -34.99
CA PRO A 424 -10.40 4.56 -34.58
C PRO A 424 -11.70 4.75 -33.82
N TRP A 425 -12.75 3.96 -34.10
CA TRP A 425 -14.03 4.10 -33.44
C TRP A 425 -13.99 3.55 -32.01
N MET A 426 -13.41 2.37 -31.83
CA MET A 426 -13.15 1.79 -30.51
C MET A 426 -12.21 2.67 -29.68
N GLN A 427 -11.23 3.35 -30.29
CA GLN A 427 -10.37 4.31 -29.59
C GLN A 427 -11.18 5.46 -28.96
N TYR A 428 -12.19 6.00 -29.66
CA TYR A 428 -13.05 7.04 -29.10
C TYR A 428 -13.93 6.51 -27.97
N TRP A 429 -14.48 5.30 -28.13
CA TRP A 429 -15.29 4.67 -27.08
C TRP A 429 -14.48 4.42 -25.81
N GLU A 430 -13.29 3.84 -25.93
CA GLU A 430 -12.42 3.57 -24.79
C GLU A 430 -11.92 4.87 -24.12
N ARG A 431 -11.62 5.92 -24.90
CA ARG A 431 -11.30 7.24 -24.35
C ARG A 431 -12.47 7.81 -23.55
N PHE A 432 -13.70 7.66 -24.04
CA PHE A 432 -14.89 8.11 -23.33
C PHE A 432 -15.14 7.30 -22.05
N ARG A 433 -14.96 5.97 -22.08
CA ARG A 433 -15.03 5.11 -20.89
C ARG A 433 -14.08 5.57 -19.79
N ARG A 434 -12.84 5.94 -20.14
CA ARG A 434 -11.88 6.52 -19.19
C ARG A 434 -12.28 7.88 -18.66
N HIS A 435 -12.88 8.70 -19.51
CA HIS A 435 -13.46 9.96 -19.08
C HIS A 435 -14.61 9.78 -18.07
N LEU A 436 -15.45 8.74 -18.19
CA LEU A 436 -16.51 8.47 -17.20
C LEU A 436 -15.96 8.16 -15.81
N VAL A 437 -14.90 7.35 -15.72
CA VAL A 437 -14.21 7.05 -14.46
C VAL A 437 -13.61 8.33 -13.86
N GLN A 438 -12.94 9.14 -14.70
CA GLN A 438 -12.40 10.44 -14.28
C GLN A 438 -13.48 11.37 -13.73
N TYR A 439 -14.56 11.54 -14.50
CA TYR A 439 -15.68 12.39 -14.14
C TYR A 439 -16.32 11.97 -12.80
N HIS A 440 -16.50 10.67 -12.59
CA HIS A 440 -17.11 10.18 -11.36
C HIS A 440 -16.23 10.42 -10.12
N TYR A 441 -14.90 10.26 -10.23
CA TYR A 441 -13.99 10.67 -9.16
C TYR A 441 -14.04 12.18 -8.89
N ASP A 442 -14.06 13.00 -9.95
CA ASP A 442 -14.17 14.46 -9.84
C ASP A 442 -15.46 14.87 -9.10
N GLU A 443 -16.60 14.28 -9.46
CA GLU A 443 -17.88 14.57 -8.81
C GLU A 443 -17.86 14.26 -7.32
N MET A 444 -17.38 13.08 -6.93
CA MET A 444 -17.33 12.69 -5.52
C MET A 444 -16.43 13.64 -4.71
N CYS A 445 -15.28 14.01 -5.26
CA CYS A 445 -14.39 14.99 -4.66
C CYS A 445 -15.05 16.37 -4.55
N ASP A 446 -15.71 16.84 -5.61
CA ASP A 446 -16.42 18.11 -5.62
C ASP A 446 -17.55 18.16 -4.60
N TRP A 447 -18.31 17.08 -4.45
CA TRP A 447 -19.40 16.99 -3.47
C TRP A 447 -18.88 17.06 -2.03
N LEU A 448 -17.76 16.40 -1.73
CA LEU A 448 -17.11 16.44 -0.41
C LEU A 448 -16.49 17.80 -0.11
N VAL A 449 -15.83 18.42 -1.10
CA VAL A 449 -15.30 19.79 -0.96
C VAL A 449 -16.44 20.78 -0.74
N ALA A 450 -17.55 20.64 -1.47
CA ALA A 450 -18.75 21.46 -1.26
C ALA A 450 -19.36 21.26 0.14
N ALA A 451 -19.16 20.10 0.77
CA ALA A 451 -19.55 19.83 2.16
C ALA A 451 -18.53 20.32 3.20
N GLY A 452 -17.40 20.91 2.78
CA GLY A 452 -16.41 21.55 3.64
C GLY A 452 -15.15 20.72 3.94
N LEU A 453 -15.01 19.53 3.34
CA LEU A 453 -13.77 18.75 3.51
C LEU A 453 -12.64 19.32 2.64
N PRO A 454 -11.41 19.39 3.15
CA PRO A 454 -10.28 19.91 2.39
C PRO A 454 -9.86 18.92 1.29
N ALA A 455 -9.62 19.44 0.07
CA ALA A 455 -9.17 18.63 -1.07
C ALA A 455 -7.88 17.84 -0.77
N SER A 456 -7.00 18.38 0.07
CA SER A 456 -5.74 17.74 0.51
C SER A 456 -5.92 16.47 1.35
N LYS A 457 -7.17 16.13 1.71
CA LYS A 457 -7.56 14.91 2.41
C LYS A 457 -8.29 13.90 1.53
N LEU A 458 -8.57 14.22 0.27
CA LEU A 458 -9.35 13.37 -0.61
C LEU A 458 -8.44 12.56 -1.54
N PHE A 459 -8.67 11.26 -1.62
CA PHE A 459 -7.93 10.33 -2.46
C PHE A 459 -8.89 9.51 -3.31
N SER A 460 -8.54 9.27 -4.57
CA SER A 460 -9.15 8.18 -5.34
C SER A 460 -8.72 6.81 -4.79
N SER A 461 -9.16 5.71 -5.39
CA SER A 461 -8.74 4.35 -4.98
C SER A 461 -8.70 3.41 -6.17
N GLN A 462 -7.74 3.63 -7.08
CA GLN A 462 -7.66 2.87 -8.33
C GLN A 462 -6.76 1.63 -8.22
N GLY A 463 -7.27 0.47 -8.63
CA GLY A 463 -6.48 -0.73 -8.87
C GLY A 463 -5.50 -0.57 -10.03
N LEU A 464 -4.21 -0.72 -9.73
CA LEU A 464 -3.12 -0.65 -10.70
C LEU A 464 -2.39 -2.00 -10.77
N MET A 465 -3.15 -3.07 -10.98
CA MET A 465 -2.62 -4.44 -11.04
C MET A 465 -1.76 -4.65 -12.28
N ALA A 466 -0.69 -5.44 -12.11
CA ALA A 466 0.18 -5.82 -13.21
C ALA A 466 -0.65 -6.52 -14.31
N PRO A 467 -0.74 -5.96 -15.53
CA PRO A 467 -1.44 -6.64 -16.62
C PRO A 467 -0.80 -8.01 -16.89
N ALA A 468 -1.58 -8.94 -17.44
CA ALA A 468 -1.04 -10.23 -17.88
C ALA A 468 0.14 -10.02 -18.85
N SER A 469 1.06 -11.00 -18.94
CA SER A 469 2.29 -10.85 -19.74
C SER A 469 2.03 -10.60 -21.23
N PHE A 470 0.92 -11.11 -21.77
CA PHE A 470 0.47 -10.86 -23.15
C PHE A 470 -0.32 -9.55 -23.32
N ALA A 471 -0.78 -8.95 -22.22
CA ALA A 471 -1.51 -7.69 -22.25
C ALA A 471 -0.55 -6.51 -22.44
N LEU A 472 -1.05 -5.45 -23.09
CA LEU A 472 -0.39 -4.15 -23.13
C LEU A 472 -0.37 -3.55 -21.70
N PRO A 473 0.57 -2.64 -21.40
CA PRO A 473 0.48 -1.82 -20.17
C PRO A 473 -0.86 -1.10 -20.08
N PHE A 474 -1.39 -0.90 -18.85
CA PHE A 474 -2.59 -0.09 -18.67
C PHE A 474 -2.37 1.37 -19.10
N ALA A 475 -3.47 2.11 -19.27
CA ALA A 475 -3.41 3.48 -19.75
C ALA A 475 -2.86 4.41 -18.65
N THR A 476 -1.86 5.21 -19.00
CA THR A 476 -1.34 6.30 -18.17
C THR A 476 -2.16 7.56 -18.35
N ARG A 477 -2.67 7.82 -19.57
CA ARG A 477 -3.50 8.97 -19.92
C ARG A 477 -4.91 8.56 -20.31
N VAL A 478 -5.86 9.48 -20.21
CA VAL A 478 -7.23 9.30 -20.73
C VAL A 478 -7.20 9.05 -22.25
N ASP A 479 -6.30 9.72 -22.96
CA ASP A 479 -6.14 9.60 -24.42
C ASP A 479 -5.15 8.51 -24.88
N SER A 480 -4.65 7.68 -23.96
CA SER A 480 -3.73 6.59 -24.30
C SER A 480 -4.29 5.67 -25.40
N PRO A 481 -3.43 5.03 -26.22
CA PRO A 481 -3.87 4.07 -27.22
C PRO A 481 -4.73 2.94 -26.65
N LEU A 482 -5.56 2.37 -27.51
CA LEU A 482 -6.44 1.25 -27.20
C LEU A 482 -5.65 0.07 -26.63
N LYS A 483 -6.22 -0.55 -25.59
CA LYS A 483 -5.64 -1.72 -24.93
C LYS A 483 -6.19 -2.99 -25.53
N ASN A 484 -5.40 -4.05 -25.43
CA ASN A 484 -5.71 -5.36 -25.97
C ASN A 484 -6.48 -6.23 -24.95
N TYR A 485 -7.13 -5.59 -23.97
CA TYR A 485 -7.94 -6.17 -22.89
C TYR A 485 -8.90 -5.09 -22.37
N ASP A 486 -9.92 -5.48 -21.58
CA ASP A 486 -10.80 -4.51 -20.92
C ASP A 486 -10.11 -3.89 -19.71
N SER A 487 -9.89 -2.57 -19.75
CA SER A 487 -9.34 -1.81 -18.64
C SER A 487 -10.39 -1.41 -17.60
N GLY A 488 -11.68 -1.66 -17.88
CA GLY A 488 -12.79 -1.14 -17.08
C GLY A 488 -12.89 0.39 -17.11
N GLY A 489 -12.33 1.04 -18.14
CA GLY A 489 -12.23 2.51 -18.20
C GLY A 489 -11.14 3.09 -17.29
N MET A 490 -10.17 2.31 -16.83
CA MET A 490 -9.12 2.84 -15.96
C MET A 490 -8.00 3.55 -16.75
N SER A 491 -7.54 4.68 -16.22
CA SER A 491 -6.22 5.27 -16.50
C SER A 491 -5.64 5.96 -15.26
N ILE A 492 -4.31 6.13 -15.20
CA ILE A 492 -3.68 6.87 -14.09
C ILE A 492 -4.14 8.34 -14.04
N GLU A 493 -4.13 9.03 -15.19
CA GLU A 493 -4.65 10.40 -15.30
C GLU A 493 -6.12 10.49 -14.91
N GLY A 494 -6.94 9.52 -15.33
CA GLY A 494 -8.36 9.48 -14.98
C GLY A 494 -8.61 9.22 -13.50
N ALA A 495 -7.68 8.55 -12.81
CA ALA A 495 -7.75 8.34 -11.37
C ALA A 495 -7.31 9.56 -10.54
N LYS A 496 -6.80 10.63 -11.15
CA LYS A 496 -6.42 11.87 -10.45
C LYS A 496 -7.57 12.87 -10.50
N PRO A 497 -8.37 13.01 -9.41
CA PRO A 497 -9.40 14.04 -9.38
C PRO A 497 -8.77 15.44 -9.36
N ALA A 498 -9.45 16.41 -9.96
CA ALA A 498 -9.04 17.81 -9.99
C ALA A 498 -8.91 18.40 -8.57
N LYS A 499 -9.75 17.94 -7.63
CA LYS A 499 -9.72 18.31 -6.21
C LYS A 499 -9.43 17.10 -5.32
N GLY A 500 -8.21 16.60 -5.40
CA GLY A 500 -7.74 15.53 -4.53
C GLY A 500 -6.44 14.93 -5.05
N HIS A 501 -6.17 13.72 -4.58
CA HIS A 501 -4.94 13.00 -4.85
C HIS A 501 -5.21 11.60 -5.39
N ILE A 502 -4.21 11.01 -6.05
CA ILE A 502 -4.26 9.62 -6.46
C ILE A 502 -4.10 8.75 -5.21
N GLY A 503 -5.07 7.87 -4.96
CA GLY A 503 -4.88 6.70 -4.12
C GLY A 503 -4.73 5.46 -4.99
N ALA A 504 -3.58 4.79 -4.87
CA ALA A 504 -3.28 3.58 -5.62
C ALA A 504 -3.55 2.32 -4.78
N ILE A 505 -4.15 1.32 -5.41
CA ILE A 505 -4.26 -0.05 -4.90
C ILE A 505 -3.22 -0.88 -5.67
N VAL A 506 -2.24 -1.44 -4.97
CA VAL A 506 -1.11 -2.16 -5.58
C VAL A 506 -0.87 -3.51 -4.92
N TYR A 507 -0.76 -4.54 -5.76
CA TYR A 507 -0.44 -5.91 -5.36
C TYR A 507 0.70 -6.48 -6.21
N GLY A 508 1.37 -7.52 -5.71
CA GLY A 508 2.37 -8.27 -6.47
C GLY A 508 3.46 -7.39 -7.09
N ASP A 509 3.70 -7.59 -8.39
CA ASP A 509 4.71 -6.83 -9.15
C ASP A 509 4.48 -5.32 -9.16
N SER A 510 3.22 -4.86 -9.07
CA SER A 510 2.91 -3.43 -8.96
C SER A 510 3.35 -2.86 -7.61
N ALA A 511 3.17 -3.63 -6.53
CA ALA A 511 3.56 -3.21 -5.19
C ALA A 511 5.08 -3.07 -5.03
N VAL A 512 5.85 -3.88 -5.77
CA VAL A 512 7.32 -3.79 -5.82
C VAL A 512 7.85 -2.89 -6.96
N ASN A 513 6.97 -2.16 -7.66
CA ASN A 513 7.30 -1.26 -8.76
C ASN A 513 8.05 -1.92 -9.94
N ARG A 514 7.65 -3.16 -10.31
CA ARG A 514 8.30 -3.97 -11.36
C ARG A 514 7.35 -4.38 -12.49
N ILE A 515 6.49 -3.46 -12.90
CA ILE A 515 5.55 -3.69 -14.00
C ILE A 515 5.99 -2.95 -15.26
N ARG A 516 5.51 -3.44 -16.41
CA ARG A 516 5.63 -2.72 -17.68
C ARG A 516 4.63 -1.56 -17.70
N MET A 517 5.11 -0.38 -18.06
CA MET A 517 4.32 0.86 -18.17
C MET A 517 4.22 1.33 -19.63
N GLU A 518 3.31 2.25 -19.90
CA GLU A 518 3.39 3.02 -21.16
C GLU A 518 4.56 3.99 -21.08
N GLY A 519 5.60 3.74 -21.87
CA GLY A 519 6.82 4.54 -21.83
C GLY A 519 7.93 3.86 -21.05
N THR A 520 8.87 4.66 -20.56
CA THR A 520 10.09 4.19 -19.90
C THR A 520 10.03 4.28 -18.37
N ASP A 521 9.16 5.14 -17.84
CA ASP A 521 9.08 5.40 -16.42
C ASP A 521 8.43 4.25 -15.66
N SER A 522 8.87 4.01 -14.43
CA SER A 522 8.21 3.07 -13.52
C SER A 522 6.80 3.54 -13.12
N LEU A 523 6.03 2.63 -12.51
CA LEU A 523 4.70 2.97 -11.99
C LEU A 523 4.79 4.12 -10.97
N PHE A 524 5.71 4.03 -10.01
CA PHE A 524 5.81 5.04 -8.96
C PHE A 524 6.38 6.37 -9.48
N ALA A 525 7.25 6.37 -10.50
CA ALA A 525 7.64 7.61 -11.19
C ALA A 525 6.45 8.25 -11.88
N THR A 526 5.65 7.46 -12.60
CA THR A 526 4.44 7.93 -13.29
C THR A 526 3.44 8.53 -12.29
N LEU A 527 3.22 7.87 -11.15
CA LEU A 527 2.34 8.37 -10.08
C LEU A 527 2.87 9.69 -9.49
N ARG A 528 4.15 9.76 -9.14
CA ARG A 528 4.79 10.97 -8.60
C ARG A 528 4.70 12.15 -9.57
N ALA A 529 4.90 11.89 -10.87
CA ALA A 529 4.83 12.92 -11.90
C ALA A 529 3.40 13.46 -12.09
N GLN A 530 2.40 12.58 -12.00
CA GLN A 530 0.99 12.96 -12.08
C GLN A 530 0.50 13.66 -10.79
N ASP A 531 1.03 13.25 -9.64
CA ASP A 531 0.64 13.75 -8.33
C ASP A 531 1.78 13.61 -7.31
N PRO A 532 2.45 14.70 -6.91
CA PRO A 532 3.52 14.64 -5.92
C PRO A 532 3.03 14.24 -4.51
N ASP A 533 1.72 14.28 -4.25
CA ASP A 533 1.09 13.92 -2.97
C ASP A 533 0.29 12.61 -3.05
N TRP A 534 0.58 11.77 -4.05
CA TRP A 534 -0.01 10.44 -4.19
C TRP A 534 0.18 9.55 -2.94
N ALA A 535 -0.68 8.56 -2.78
CA ALA A 535 -0.61 7.60 -1.69
C ALA A 535 -1.01 6.19 -2.13
N VAL A 536 -0.67 5.20 -1.30
CA VAL A 536 -1.12 3.82 -1.49
C VAL A 536 -2.19 3.49 -0.46
N VAL A 537 -3.43 3.46 -0.93
CA VAL A 537 -4.64 3.24 -0.12
C VAL A 537 -4.93 1.76 0.11
N GLU A 538 -4.27 0.88 -0.63
CA GLU A 538 -4.25 -0.56 -0.37
C GLU A 538 -2.98 -1.21 -0.94
N HIS A 539 -2.40 -2.11 -0.15
CA HIS A 539 -1.08 -2.67 -0.44
C HIS A 539 -0.96 -4.12 0.03
N ASN A 540 -0.42 -4.99 -0.83
CA ASN A 540 0.22 -6.22 -0.38
C ASN A 540 1.29 -6.65 -1.40
N THR A 541 2.39 -7.22 -0.97
CA THR A 541 3.40 -7.73 -1.92
C THR A 541 2.98 -9.02 -2.62
N ALA A 542 1.93 -9.70 -2.14
CA ALA A 542 1.43 -10.93 -2.75
C ALA A 542 0.61 -10.62 -4.01
N ASP A 543 0.67 -11.51 -5.00
CA ASP A 543 -0.11 -11.40 -6.24
C ASP A 543 -1.51 -11.99 -6.00
N LEU A 544 -2.56 -11.23 -6.31
CA LEU A 544 -3.97 -11.67 -6.22
C LEU A 544 -4.22 -12.96 -7.03
N ARG A 545 -3.47 -13.17 -8.12
CA ARG A 545 -3.58 -14.34 -9.01
C ARG A 545 -2.84 -15.57 -8.47
N ALA A 546 -2.10 -15.43 -7.39
CA ALA A 546 -1.34 -16.51 -6.74
C ALA A 546 -1.62 -16.54 -5.22
N PRO A 547 -2.86 -16.87 -4.80
CA PRO A 547 -3.29 -16.85 -3.40
C PRO A 547 -2.41 -17.68 -2.46
N ASP A 548 -1.81 -18.77 -2.94
CA ASP A 548 -1.00 -19.66 -2.09
C ASP A 548 0.46 -19.21 -1.95
N ARG A 549 0.89 -18.19 -2.71
CA ARG A 549 2.28 -17.77 -2.78
C ARG A 549 2.53 -16.56 -1.89
N LEU A 550 3.11 -16.82 -0.72
CA LEU A 550 3.61 -15.75 0.15
C LEU A 550 4.96 -15.20 -0.38
N PRO A 551 5.08 -13.88 -0.62
CA PRO A 551 6.34 -13.24 -0.99
C PRO A 551 7.37 -13.26 0.14
N ASP A 552 8.62 -13.07 -0.22
CA ASP A 552 9.75 -13.04 0.71
C ASP A 552 10.05 -11.63 1.25
N LEU A 553 11.06 -11.57 2.12
CA LEU A 553 11.52 -10.31 2.74
C LEU A 553 12.12 -9.34 1.72
N ALA A 554 12.64 -9.83 0.58
CA ALA A 554 13.20 -9.00 -0.47
C ALA A 554 12.10 -8.19 -1.17
N ALA A 555 11.00 -8.85 -1.56
CA ALA A 555 9.84 -8.16 -2.13
C ALA A 555 9.28 -7.09 -1.17
N ALA A 556 9.15 -7.42 0.12
CA ALA A 556 8.68 -6.47 1.12
C ALA A 556 9.61 -5.26 1.30
N HIS A 557 10.93 -5.49 1.34
CA HIS A 557 11.93 -4.43 1.39
C HIS A 557 11.87 -3.50 0.18
N ASP A 558 11.92 -4.08 -1.02
CA ASP A 558 11.93 -3.34 -2.28
C ASP A 558 10.68 -2.48 -2.42
N SER A 559 9.51 -3.04 -2.06
CA SER A 559 8.24 -2.33 -2.07
C SER A 559 8.23 -1.10 -1.14
N LEU A 560 8.58 -1.29 0.14
CA LEU A 560 8.55 -0.21 1.12
C LEU A 560 9.60 0.87 0.83
N SER A 561 10.79 0.44 0.38
CA SER A 561 11.87 1.35 -0.02
C SER A 561 11.46 2.21 -1.21
N ALA A 562 10.93 1.60 -2.27
CA ALA A 562 10.44 2.31 -3.45
C ALA A 562 9.31 3.28 -3.10
N LEU A 563 8.30 2.82 -2.36
CA LEU A 563 7.15 3.65 -2.02
C LEU A 563 7.54 4.92 -1.26
N PHE A 564 8.45 4.80 -0.29
CA PHE A 564 8.98 5.94 0.45
C PHE A 564 9.84 6.87 -0.43
N ASN A 565 10.78 6.32 -1.20
CA ASN A 565 11.73 7.10 -2.01
C ASN A 565 11.07 7.82 -3.21
N TYR A 566 9.88 7.36 -3.62
CA TYR A 566 9.05 8.01 -4.64
C TYR A 566 7.98 8.94 -4.05
N GLY A 567 8.01 9.19 -2.73
CA GLY A 567 7.28 10.28 -2.10
C GLY A 567 5.85 9.97 -1.68
N ALA A 568 5.44 8.70 -1.62
CA ALA A 568 4.10 8.35 -1.18
C ALA A 568 3.79 8.92 0.22
N ARG A 569 2.57 9.44 0.39
CA ARG A 569 2.12 10.09 1.63
C ARG A 569 1.88 9.09 2.77
N PHE A 570 1.37 7.93 2.41
CA PHE A 570 1.14 6.80 3.30
C PHE A 570 1.05 5.50 2.49
N VAL A 571 1.13 4.38 3.21
CA VAL A 571 0.79 3.05 2.66
C VAL A 571 -0.18 2.35 3.60
N SER A 572 -1.17 1.68 3.01
CA SER A 572 -2.17 0.91 3.74
C SER A 572 -2.10 -0.58 3.46
N PRO A 573 -1.37 -1.38 4.26
CA PRO A 573 -1.34 -2.84 4.11
C PRO A 573 -2.73 -3.49 4.26
N MET A 574 -3.03 -4.46 3.40
CA MET A 574 -4.23 -5.31 3.43
C MET A 574 -4.02 -6.54 4.34
N ALA A 575 -5.01 -7.08 5.06
CA ALA A 575 -5.84 -6.46 6.11
C ALA A 575 -5.42 -7.11 7.44
N TRP A 576 -5.39 -6.37 8.55
CA TRP A 576 -4.89 -6.85 9.85
C TRP A 576 -5.63 -8.10 10.36
N ASN A 577 -6.94 -8.13 10.13
CA ASN A 577 -7.84 -9.23 10.46
C ASN A 577 -8.02 -10.25 9.32
N GLY A 578 -7.25 -10.14 8.24
CA GLY A 578 -7.23 -11.11 7.14
C GLY A 578 -6.51 -12.42 7.48
N SER A 579 -6.03 -13.12 6.45
CA SER A 579 -5.26 -14.36 6.63
C SER A 579 -4.04 -14.15 7.53
N ASN A 580 -3.62 -15.22 8.21
CA ASN A 580 -2.44 -15.19 9.06
C ASN A 580 -1.35 -16.09 8.47
N GLY A 581 -0.11 -15.58 8.38
CA GLY A 581 1.04 -16.28 7.83
C GLY A 581 1.37 -17.60 8.53
N ILE A 582 0.90 -17.81 9.76
CA ILE A 582 1.02 -19.12 10.42
C ILE A 582 0.19 -20.23 9.77
N PHE A 583 -0.78 -19.88 8.92
CA PHE A 583 -1.67 -20.82 8.24
C PHE A 583 -1.26 -21.09 6.78
N VAL A 584 -0.05 -20.68 6.37
CA VAL A 584 0.48 -20.97 5.02
C VAL A 584 0.36 -22.46 4.71
N GLY A 585 -0.24 -22.79 3.57
CA GLY A 585 -0.48 -24.16 3.11
C GLY A 585 -1.80 -24.78 3.60
N SER A 586 -2.58 -24.07 4.42
CA SER A 586 -3.96 -24.48 4.74
C SER A 586 -4.93 -24.07 3.62
N PRO A 587 -6.08 -24.76 3.45
CA PRO A 587 -7.06 -24.43 2.42
C PRO A 587 -7.72 -23.05 2.58
N GLU A 588 -7.70 -22.47 3.77
CA GLU A 588 -8.35 -21.19 4.10
C GLU A 588 -7.38 -20.00 4.00
N PHE A 589 -6.10 -20.25 3.70
CA PHE A 589 -5.08 -19.21 3.62
C PHE A 589 -5.08 -18.52 2.26
N ALA A 590 -5.10 -17.19 2.27
CA ALA A 590 -4.90 -16.35 1.09
C ALA A 590 -3.82 -15.29 1.35
N ALA A 591 -2.67 -15.43 0.67
CA ALA A 591 -1.48 -14.60 0.86
C ALA A 591 -1.74 -13.10 0.67
N TYR A 592 -2.61 -12.71 -0.26
CA TYR A 592 -2.93 -11.30 -0.52
C TYR A 592 -3.79 -10.63 0.56
N THR A 593 -4.42 -11.41 1.43
CA THR A 593 -5.06 -10.89 2.65
C THR A 593 -4.18 -11.05 3.88
N ALA A 594 -3.03 -11.72 3.73
CA ALA A 594 -2.14 -12.03 4.84
C ALA A 594 -1.18 -10.88 5.12
N TYR A 595 -1.23 -10.40 6.36
CA TYR A 595 -0.28 -9.42 6.87
C TYR A 595 0.45 -9.95 8.11
N ARG A 596 -0.31 -10.46 9.08
CA ARG A 596 0.24 -10.96 10.34
C ARG A 596 1.11 -12.21 10.14
N ASN A 597 2.23 -12.26 10.84
CA ASN A 597 3.25 -13.30 10.78
C ASN A 597 3.75 -13.58 9.35
N THR A 598 3.91 -12.52 8.55
CA THR A 598 4.45 -12.61 7.19
C THR A 598 5.80 -11.88 7.07
N PRO A 599 6.60 -12.15 6.03
CA PRO A 599 7.78 -11.35 5.73
C PRO A 599 7.47 -9.85 5.53
N LEU A 600 6.26 -9.50 5.09
CA LEU A 600 5.82 -8.11 4.96
C LEU A 600 5.67 -7.43 6.32
N GLU A 601 5.05 -8.08 7.32
CA GLU A 601 5.01 -7.52 8.69
C GLU A 601 6.41 -7.31 9.25
N GLN A 602 7.31 -8.28 9.06
CA GLN A 602 8.69 -8.17 9.51
C GLN A 602 9.39 -6.96 8.86
N ALA A 603 9.29 -6.81 7.54
CA ALA A 603 9.87 -5.69 6.82
C ALA A 603 9.31 -4.33 7.28
N VAL A 604 8.00 -4.25 7.59
CA VAL A 604 7.38 -3.00 8.09
C VAL A 604 7.97 -2.58 9.43
N LYS A 605 8.16 -3.51 10.38
CA LYS A 605 8.78 -3.18 11.68
C LYS A 605 10.21 -2.67 11.49
N HIS A 606 10.97 -3.31 10.58
CA HIS A 606 12.32 -2.85 10.24
C HIS A 606 12.30 -1.48 9.57
N PHE A 607 11.37 -1.25 8.64
CA PHE A 607 11.19 0.00 7.93
C PHE A 607 10.89 1.16 8.90
N MET A 608 9.96 0.95 9.85
CA MET A 608 9.63 1.96 10.86
C MET A 608 10.83 2.36 11.70
N TYR A 609 11.60 1.37 12.15
CA TYR A 609 12.80 1.65 12.93
C TYR A 609 13.86 2.36 12.08
N ALA A 610 14.19 1.82 10.91
CA ALA A 610 15.26 2.34 10.05
C ALA A 610 14.98 3.72 9.46
N ARG A 611 13.72 4.19 9.51
CA ARG A 611 13.31 5.51 9.05
C ARG A 611 12.75 6.38 10.17
N ALA A 612 12.93 5.97 11.43
CA ALA A 612 12.47 6.74 12.57
C ALA A 612 13.02 8.18 12.47
N ASP A 613 12.11 9.13 12.64
CA ASP A 613 12.32 10.56 12.50
C ASP A 613 12.75 11.06 11.11
N ILE A 614 12.92 10.22 10.08
CA ILE A 614 13.19 10.71 8.71
C ILE A 614 11.91 11.32 8.10
N PRO A 615 11.92 12.59 7.63
CA PRO A 615 10.74 13.22 7.07
C PRO A 615 10.36 12.64 5.70
N ARG A 616 9.07 12.72 5.36
CA ARG A 616 8.58 12.49 3.99
C ARG A 616 9.32 13.42 3.02
N GLY A 617 9.66 12.90 1.83
CA GLY A 617 10.44 13.60 0.82
C GLY A 617 11.94 13.30 0.89
N ALA A 618 12.43 12.72 1.99
CA ALA A 618 13.76 12.13 2.02
C ALA A 618 13.84 10.87 1.14
N LYS A 619 15.05 10.54 0.71
CA LYS A 619 15.34 9.28 0.03
C LYS A 619 16.40 8.51 0.82
N VAL A 620 16.11 7.25 1.10
CA VAL A 620 16.89 6.41 2.02
C VAL A 620 17.16 5.06 1.39
N TRP A 621 18.42 4.64 1.42
CA TRP A 621 18.84 3.30 1.02
C TRP A 621 19.61 2.69 2.18
N THR A 622 19.05 1.61 2.74
CA THR A 622 19.60 0.87 3.88
C THR A 622 20.33 -0.40 3.45
N PHE A 623 20.37 -0.66 2.13
CA PHE A 623 21.06 -1.79 1.51
C PHE A 623 20.55 -3.15 2.00
N GLY A 624 19.24 -3.20 2.32
CA GLY A 624 18.56 -4.39 2.80
C GLY A 624 17.85 -4.20 4.13
N THR A 625 17.32 -5.31 4.64
CA THR A 625 16.58 -5.38 5.88
C THR A 625 16.67 -6.78 6.49
N GLY A 626 17.01 -6.87 7.78
CA GLY A 626 17.12 -8.16 8.46
C GLY A 626 18.13 -9.09 7.79
N GLN A 627 17.65 -10.27 7.35
CA GLN A 627 18.47 -11.25 6.64
C GLN A 627 18.59 -10.98 5.13
N HIS A 628 17.84 -10.01 4.61
CA HIS A 628 17.93 -9.58 3.23
C HIS A 628 19.00 -8.48 3.08
N ALA A 629 19.87 -8.60 2.09
CA ALA A 629 20.87 -7.62 1.72
C ALA A 629 20.80 -7.35 0.22
N THR A 630 20.99 -6.09 -0.17
CA THR A 630 20.90 -5.64 -1.57
C THR A 630 21.75 -4.40 -1.78
N ALA A 631 22.15 -4.11 -3.02
CA ALA A 631 22.74 -2.82 -3.39
C ALA A 631 21.68 -1.71 -3.53
N ASP A 632 20.38 -2.04 -3.36
CA ASP A 632 19.29 -1.04 -3.40
C ASP A 632 19.20 -0.30 -4.75
N GLY A 633 19.66 -0.96 -5.82
CA GLY A 633 19.75 -0.41 -7.18
C GLY A 633 20.97 0.49 -7.42
N TRP A 634 21.84 0.71 -6.43
CA TRP A 634 23.10 1.42 -6.63
C TRP A 634 24.06 0.59 -7.47
N GLU A 635 24.70 1.24 -8.44
CA GLU A 635 25.78 0.66 -9.22
C GLU A 635 27.12 1.11 -8.63
N LEU A 636 28.04 0.17 -8.41
CA LEU A 636 29.34 0.42 -7.79
C LEU A 636 30.47 0.18 -8.79
N ALA A 637 31.48 1.04 -8.75
CA ALA A 637 32.70 0.93 -9.54
C ALA A 637 33.94 1.13 -8.65
N GLY A 638 35.03 0.44 -8.97
CA GLY A 638 36.31 0.62 -8.29
C GLY A 638 36.43 -0.01 -6.90
N ALA A 639 35.51 -0.91 -6.53
CA ALA A 639 35.57 -1.73 -5.33
C ALA A 639 34.93 -3.11 -5.58
N ASP A 640 35.43 -4.15 -4.91
CA ASP A 640 34.70 -5.42 -4.80
C ASP A 640 33.67 -5.30 -3.67
N VAL A 641 32.44 -5.73 -3.91
CA VAL A 641 31.31 -5.50 -2.99
C VAL A 641 30.85 -6.81 -2.37
N GLN A 642 30.79 -6.84 -1.04
CA GLN A 642 30.14 -7.88 -0.27
C GLN A 642 28.87 -7.33 0.40
N LEU A 643 27.74 -7.98 0.17
CA LEU A 643 26.47 -7.65 0.84
C LEU A 643 26.46 -8.22 2.25
N LEU A 644 26.21 -7.37 3.26
CA LEU A 644 26.15 -7.75 4.67
C LEU A 644 24.72 -7.59 5.21
N PRO A 645 23.95 -8.68 5.40
CA PRO A 645 22.60 -8.61 5.94
C PRO A 645 22.52 -7.81 7.25
N GLY A 646 21.61 -6.84 7.28
CA GLY A 646 21.37 -5.95 8.42
C GLY A 646 22.47 -4.90 8.68
N GLN A 647 23.55 -4.89 7.89
CA GLN A 647 24.72 -4.04 8.10
C GLN A 647 25.05 -3.14 6.90
N GLY A 648 24.70 -3.54 5.68
CA GLY A 648 24.86 -2.75 4.46
C GLY A 648 25.86 -3.35 3.47
N LEU A 649 26.70 -2.51 2.85
CA LEU A 649 27.65 -2.91 1.82
C LEU A 649 29.08 -2.83 2.34
N GLN A 650 29.82 -3.94 2.31
CA GLN A 650 31.27 -3.91 2.52
C GLN A 650 31.99 -3.74 1.19
N LEU A 651 32.72 -2.62 1.07
CA LEU A 651 33.48 -2.24 -0.10
C LEU A 651 34.95 -2.60 0.15
N HIS A 652 35.49 -3.56 -0.58
CA HIS A 652 36.91 -3.88 -0.59
C HIS A 652 37.61 -3.04 -1.65
N VAL A 653 38.50 -2.16 -1.20
CA VAL A 653 39.11 -1.12 -2.04
C VAL A 653 40.62 -1.32 -2.06
N GLY A 654 41.23 -1.27 -3.25
CA GLY A 654 42.68 -1.22 -3.37
C GLY A 654 43.23 0.10 -2.81
N GLU A 655 44.43 0.09 -2.24
CA GLU A 655 45.03 1.30 -1.65
C GLU A 655 45.08 2.46 -2.67
N GLY A 656 44.45 3.58 -2.34
CA GLY A 656 44.38 4.77 -3.21
C GLY A 656 43.44 4.65 -4.42
N GLN A 657 42.68 3.57 -4.54
CA GLN A 657 41.70 3.39 -5.62
C GLN A 657 40.48 4.30 -5.41
N GLN A 658 39.95 4.83 -6.51
CA GLN A 658 38.73 5.62 -6.51
C GLN A 658 37.51 4.69 -6.57
N VAL A 659 36.57 4.89 -5.66
CA VAL A 659 35.25 4.26 -5.63
C VAL A 659 34.24 5.21 -6.27
N GLY A 660 33.35 4.67 -7.09
CA GLY A 660 32.20 5.38 -7.66
C GLY A 660 30.90 4.70 -7.30
N LEU A 661 29.91 5.47 -6.85
CA LEU A 661 28.56 5.04 -6.54
C LEU A 661 27.60 5.80 -7.45
N LEU A 662 26.80 5.11 -8.23
CA LEU A 662 25.79 5.69 -9.11
C LEU A 662 24.39 5.28 -8.61
N SER A 663 23.57 6.27 -8.24
CA SER A 663 22.25 6.06 -7.65
C SER A 663 21.32 5.30 -8.60
N PRO A 664 20.21 4.70 -8.13
CA PRO A 664 19.11 4.33 -9.02
C PRO A 664 18.63 5.51 -9.90
N SER A 665 18.03 5.19 -11.05
CA SER A 665 17.35 6.16 -11.91
C SER A 665 16.05 6.68 -11.29
N GLU A 666 15.40 7.63 -11.97
CA GLU A 666 14.14 8.26 -11.56
C GLU A 666 14.25 8.95 -10.20
N LEU A 667 15.43 9.49 -9.91
CA LEU A 667 15.72 10.11 -8.62
C LEU A 667 14.89 11.37 -8.40
N ASP A 668 14.62 12.15 -9.46
CA ASP A 668 13.89 13.44 -9.39
C ASP A 668 14.49 14.37 -8.33
N PHE A 669 15.79 14.64 -8.48
CA PHE A 669 16.59 15.35 -7.51
C PHE A 669 16.95 16.77 -7.98
N THR A 670 16.83 17.73 -7.06
CA THR A 670 17.40 19.06 -7.22
C THR A 670 18.14 19.47 -5.95
N VAL A 671 19.25 20.20 -6.11
CA VAL A 671 20.06 20.69 -4.97
C VAL A 671 19.25 21.58 -4.03
N SER A 672 18.32 22.39 -4.57
CA SER A 672 17.46 23.26 -3.77
C SER A 672 16.45 22.49 -2.91
N SER A 673 15.89 21.39 -3.43
CA SER A 673 14.95 20.56 -2.69
C SER A 673 15.62 19.63 -1.69
N THR A 674 16.91 19.31 -1.88
CA THR A 674 17.64 18.29 -1.13
C THR A 674 19.07 18.78 -0.87
N PRO A 675 19.27 19.65 0.13
CA PRO A 675 20.54 20.34 0.35
C PRO A 675 21.57 19.51 1.11
N LEU A 676 21.22 18.31 1.60
CA LEU A 676 22.10 17.51 2.45
C LEU A 676 22.07 16.02 2.06
N LEU A 677 23.26 15.47 1.78
CA LEU A 677 23.48 14.04 1.63
C LEU A 677 24.26 13.52 2.83
N LEU A 678 23.78 12.47 3.50
CA LEU A 678 24.52 11.74 4.51
C LEU A 678 25.02 10.40 3.95
N MET A 679 26.31 10.13 4.17
CA MET A 679 26.94 8.85 3.88
C MET A 679 27.33 8.19 5.21
N VAL A 680 26.51 7.26 5.67
CA VAL A 680 26.70 6.54 6.94
C VAL A 680 27.64 5.37 6.71
N CYS A 681 28.76 5.34 7.43
CA CYS A 681 29.78 4.32 7.26
C CYS A 681 30.62 4.12 8.52
N ASP A 682 31.28 2.97 8.61
CA ASP A 682 32.07 2.60 9.79
C ASP A 682 33.37 3.40 9.96
N GLN A 683 33.94 3.93 8.87
CA GLN A 683 35.25 4.58 8.84
C GLN A 683 35.24 5.87 7.97
N PRO A 684 34.47 6.91 8.35
CA PRO A 684 34.33 8.13 7.53
C PRO A 684 35.65 8.90 7.35
N LEU A 685 36.58 8.80 8.31
CA LEU A 685 37.91 9.42 8.22
C LEU A 685 38.82 8.80 7.14
N ALA A 686 38.50 7.59 6.66
CA ALA A 686 39.26 6.93 5.60
C ALA A 686 38.91 7.47 4.19
N ILE A 687 37.93 8.37 4.08
CA ILE A 687 37.41 8.87 2.80
C ILE A 687 38.02 10.24 2.47
N SER A 688 38.48 10.41 1.24
CA SER A 688 38.94 11.72 0.71
C SER A 688 38.55 11.92 -0.75
N ASN A 689 38.86 13.09 -1.32
CA ASN A 689 38.61 13.41 -2.74
C ASN A 689 37.14 13.19 -3.17
N LEU A 690 36.20 13.55 -2.30
CA LEU A 690 34.75 13.45 -2.58
C LEU A 690 34.35 14.37 -3.73
N GLN A 691 33.62 13.81 -4.69
CA GLN A 691 33.03 14.50 -5.82
C GLN A 691 31.60 14.02 -6.01
N LEU A 692 30.69 14.96 -6.29
CA LEU A 692 29.30 14.66 -6.61
C LEU A 692 28.97 15.23 -7.99
N GLU A 693 28.33 14.42 -8.81
CA GLU A 693 27.80 14.82 -10.11
C GLU A 693 26.31 14.47 -10.19
N GLY A 694 25.51 15.36 -10.75
CA GLY A 694 24.14 15.07 -11.16
C GLY A 694 24.09 14.68 -12.63
N LEU A 695 23.33 13.64 -12.95
CA LEU A 695 23.13 13.18 -14.32
C LEU A 695 21.67 13.40 -14.72
N ASP A 696 21.45 14.00 -15.88
CA ASP A 696 20.12 14.06 -16.48
C ASP A 696 19.70 12.71 -17.10
N ALA A 697 18.46 12.60 -17.58
CA ALA A 697 17.94 11.38 -18.20
C ALA A 697 18.68 10.97 -19.49
N ALA A 698 19.42 11.88 -20.12
CA ALA A 698 20.28 11.58 -21.28
C ALA A 698 21.71 11.14 -20.87
N GLY A 699 22.01 11.17 -19.56
CA GLY A 699 23.32 10.83 -18.99
C GLY A 699 24.33 11.97 -19.01
N ALA A 700 23.91 13.21 -19.31
CA ALA A 700 24.80 14.37 -19.25
C ALA A 700 25.12 14.69 -17.79
N SER A 701 26.42 14.74 -17.48
CA SER A 701 26.93 14.96 -16.12
C SER A 701 27.18 16.43 -15.83
N THR A 702 26.72 16.90 -14.67
CA THR A 702 26.99 18.25 -14.15
C THR A 702 27.56 18.15 -12.72
N PRO A 703 28.74 18.72 -12.44
CA PRO A 703 29.29 18.75 -11.09
C PRO A 703 28.40 19.51 -10.12
N ILE A 704 28.22 18.97 -8.90
CA ILE A 704 27.50 19.61 -7.81
C ILE A 704 28.52 20.00 -6.74
N ALA A 705 28.51 21.28 -6.34
CA ALA A 705 29.41 21.75 -5.28
C ALA A 705 28.97 21.15 -3.94
N LEU A 706 29.94 20.65 -3.16
CA LEU A 706 29.69 20.05 -1.86
C LEU A 706 30.72 20.53 -0.83
N GLN A 707 30.30 20.59 0.43
CA GLN A 707 31.16 20.73 1.60
C GLN A 707 30.95 19.51 2.50
N ALA A 708 32.03 18.78 2.77
CA ALA A 708 31.99 17.58 3.58
C ALA A 708 32.40 17.89 5.04
N GLU A 709 31.55 17.51 5.99
CA GLU A 709 31.85 17.49 7.41
C GLU A 709 31.96 16.03 7.89
N VAL A 710 33.08 15.71 8.54
CA VAL A 710 33.35 14.35 9.02
C VAL A 710 32.83 14.21 10.45
N GLN A 711 31.91 13.27 10.66
CA GLN A 711 31.43 12.87 11.98
C GLN A 711 32.02 11.52 12.39
N VAL A 712 31.65 11.04 13.58
CA VAL A 712 32.16 9.77 14.14
C VAL A 712 31.74 8.57 13.28
N ASP A 713 30.54 8.60 12.72
CA ASP A 713 29.86 7.45 12.07
C ASP A 713 29.28 7.79 10.68
N HIS A 714 29.51 9.01 10.18
CA HIS A 714 29.05 9.41 8.85
C HIS A 714 29.80 10.62 8.30
N LEU A 715 29.61 10.88 7.01
CA LEU A 715 29.93 12.15 6.35
C LEU A 715 28.63 12.93 6.10
N ALA A 716 28.61 14.21 6.49
CA ALA A 716 27.54 15.13 6.12
C ALA A 716 28.01 16.01 4.96
N LEU A 717 27.34 15.88 3.81
CA LEU A 717 27.69 16.60 2.58
C LEU A 717 26.66 17.68 2.33
N ALA A 718 26.98 18.92 2.71
CA ALA A 718 26.17 20.09 2.40
C ALA A 718 26.32 20.42 0.92
N LEU A 719 25.20 20.42 0.19
CA LEU A 719 25.15 20.61 -1.25
C LEU A 719 24.82 22.06 -1.57
N ALA A 720 25.55 22.64 -2.51
CA ALA A 720 25.34 24.02 -2.94
C ALA A 720 25.34 24.09 -4.47
N SER A 721 24.65 25.10 -4.99
CA SER A 721 24.74 25.43 -6.40
C SER A 721 24.69 26.94 -6.62
N ASP A 722 25.66 27.44 -7.38
CA ASP A 722 25.76 28.86 -7.74
C ASP A 722 24.90 29.21 -8.97
N THR A 723 24.27 28.22 -9.61
CA THR A 723 23.42 28.37 -10.79
C THR A 723 22.17 27.49 -10.68
N PRO A 724 21.03 27.89 -11.30
CA PRO A 724 19.87 27.01 -11.41
C PRO A 724 20.28 25.68 -12.07
N GLN A 725 20.00 24.56 -11.40
CA GLN A 725 20.30 23.22 -11.91
C GLN A 725 19.05 22.60 -12.53
N PRO A 726 19.21 21.71 -13.53
CA PRO A 726 18.13 20.86 -13.98
C PRO A 726 17.72 19.86 -12.87
N VAL A 727 16.58 19.21 -13.07
CA VAL A 727 16.22 18.01 -12.30
C VAL A 727 17.13 16.87 -12.76
N PHE A 728 17.81 16.23 -11.82
CA PHE A 728 18.70 15.12 -12.08
C PHE A 728 17.96 13.79 -11.94
N ASP A 729 18.20 12.89 -12.90
CA ASP A 729 17.69 11.51 -12.91
C ASP A 729 18.53 10.59 -12.02
N ARG A 730 19.85 10.84 -11.95
CA ARG A 730 20.79 10.06 -11.12
C ARG A 730 21.82 10.97 -10.46
N LEU A 731 22.43 10.46 -9.40
CA LEU A 731 23.62 11.04 -8.77
C LEU A 731 24.80 10.08 -8.88
N ARG A 732 25.98 10.63 -9.15
CA ARG A 732 27.26 9.91 -9.05
C ARG A 732 28.09 10.51 -7.92
N LEU A 733 28.35 9.70 -6.89
CA LEU A 733 29.28 10.03 -5.81
C LEU A 733 30.60 9.29 -6.04
N SER A 734 31.71 10.01 -6.09
CA SER A 734 33.05 9.42 -6.24
C SER A 734 33.95 9.83 -5.09
N PHE A 735 34.78 8.92 -4.58
CA PHE A 735 35.73 9.21 -3.50
C PHE A 735 36.92 8.24 -3.51
N THR A 736 38.01 8.61 -2.84
CA THR A 736 39.14 7.71 -2.53
C THR A 736 38.95 7.13 -1.14
N CYS A 737 39.09 5.81 -0.99
CA CYS A 737 39.13 5.15 0.31
C CYS A 737 40.56 4.74 0.65
N HIS A 738 41.04 5.10 1.83
CA HIS A 738 42.37 4.74 2.34
C HIS A 738 42.36 3.50 3.23
N ALA A 739 41.17 2.98 3.57
CA ALA A 739 41.01 1.73 4.29
C ALA A 739 40.91 0.56 3.30
N PRO A 740 41.43 -0.64 3.66
CA PRO A 740 41.33 -1.83 2.81
C PRO A 740 39.89 -2.33 2.66
N ALA A 741 39.02 -1.97 3.60
CA ALA A 741 37.59 -2.20 3.52
C ALA A 741 36.82 -1.07 4.23
N LEU A 742 35.67 -0.71 3.68
CA LEU A 742 34.71 0.27 4.22
C LEU A 742 33.32 -0.36 4.25
N VAL A 743 32.59 -0.24 5.36
CA VAL A 743 31.19 -0.63 5.42
C VAL A 743 30.32 0.60 5.22
N LEU A 744 29.60 0.65 4.09
CA LEU A 744 28.58 1.64 3.77
C LEU A 744 27.22 1.13 4.26
N GLU A 745 26.69 1.76 5.29
CA GLU A 745 25.49 1.28 6.00
C GLU A 745 24.21 1.91 5.45
N CYS A 746 24.28 3.19 5.07
CA CYS A 746 23.12 3.92 4.59
C CYS A 746 23.56 5.11 3.73
N LEU A 747 22.77 5.39 2.69
CA LEU A 747 22.78 6.67 1.99
C LEU A 747 21.45 7.37 2.22
N LEU A 748 21.51 8.63 2.63
CA LEU A 748 20.34 9.43 2.95
C LEU A 748 20.41 10.79 2.26
N LEU A 749 19.38 11.11 1.50
CA LEU A 749 19.12 12.43 0.94
C LEU A 749 18.06 13.11 1.79
N LEU A 750 18.43 14.20 2.48
CA LEU A 750 17.53 14.96 3.33
C LEU A 750 16.94 16.14 2.56
N PRO A 751 15.61 16.31 2.57
CA PRO A 751 14.97 17.42 1.91
C PRO A 751 15.26 18.72 2.65
N ALA A 752 15.11 19.84 1.94
CA ALA A 752 15.13 21.16 2.56
C ALA A 752 14.01 21.25 3.61
N PRO A 753 14.22 21.96 4.72
CA PRO A 753 13.16 22.21 5.67
C PRO A 753 11.99 22.90 4.97
N VAL A 754 10.77 22.44 5.22
CA VAL A 754 9.57 23.04 4.64
C VAL A 754 9.36 24.37 5.33
N GLU A 755 9.66 25.49 4.65
CA GLU A 755 9.24 26.81 5.13
C GLU A 755 7.73 26.74 5.40
N SER A 756 7.31 27.04 6.63
CA SER A 756 5.89 27.04 6.98
C SER A 756 5.16 27.98 6.04
N ALA A 757 4.44 27.43 5.06
CA ALA A 757 3.47 28.20 4.29
C ALA A 757 2.47 28.76 5.32
N HIS A 758 2.51 30.07 5.51
CA HIS A 758 1.45 30.78 6.19
C HIS A 758 0.23 30.70 5.28
N ASP A 759 -0.59 29.66 5.47
CA ASP A 759 -1.97 29.59 4.96
C ASP A 759 -2.88 30.57 5.73
#